data_AF-A0A069D4B6-F1
#
_entry.id   AF-A0A069D4B6-F1
#
_cell.length_a   1.000
_cell.length_b   1.000
_cell.length_c   1.000
_cell.angle_alpha   90.00
_cell.angle_beta   90.00
_cell.angle_gamma   90.00
#
_symmetry.space_group_name_H-M   'P 1'
#
loop_
_entity.id
_entity.type
_entity.pdbx_description
1 polymer ?
#
loop_
_entity_poly.entity_id
_entity_poly.type
_entity_poly.pdbx_seq_one_letter_code
_entity_poly.pdbx_strand_id
1 'polypeptide(L)'
;MKQKKMLSLTLSELKIMYKQRLPDIVSMAESSCDENEFKQKLNEYVGLHNEWNARRSEHIRMLIEYDGKNINELSTGEDMHIQTLTLLWNYLKNPLDKTEASTDLFIDLFFLFYENDWADSKSTSTSKIKRQMGRWSTGIDKDTVTIRVQNKERMIRILSKKIEQKKTVHSRYTFEENLSEEGKLEKVRYWWNDYRFHLAMAAKSPTELNTLLGNSLSDKTMQLLVRARKKKMPFFATPYYLSLLNTTQQGYDDEAIRSYILYSPELVDTYGNIKAWEKEDLVVSGKPNAAGWLLPEGNNIHRRYPEVAILIPDSMGRACGGLCASCQRMYDFQSERLNFELESLKPKESWNKKLKRLMAYFEEDTQLRDILITGGDALMSQNKTLKHILEAVLQMAKNKQKANLQRPDGEKYAELTRIRLGSRLLAYLPMRVDKELIDILKDVKQRGSMIGIKQFIIQTHFQTPLEVTPEALDSIKKLLSAGWLITNQLVYNVAASRRGHTARLREVLNKAGVLCYYTFSVKGFNENYAVFAPISRSIQEQTEEKIWGELNDCQKTELDELLKENNEKGNLIATFLKKHDLPFLATDRNVLNLPAIGKSMTFQTVGITAEGKRIMLFDHDGSRKHSPIINQMGNVFIVENKSLAAYLRQLDTMGENIEEYATLWYYTKGTTEPRFKIYEYPSPLYSITSRISNLEIKN
;
A
#
# COMPACT_ATOMS: atom_id res chain seq x y z
N MET A 1 0.35 -13.06 30.61
CA MET A 1 -1.13 -13.02 30.66
C MET A 1 -1.65 -13.33 29.26
N LYS A 2 -2.62 -14.25 29.10
CA LYS A 2 -3.14 -14.61 27.75
C LYS A 2 -3.98 -13.46 27.19
N GLN A 3 -3.62 -12.94 26.03
CA GLN A 3 -4.37 -11.88 25.33
C GLN A 3 -5.81 -12.29 25.06
N LYS A 4 -6.05 -13.55 24.71
CA LYS A 4 -7.43 -14.02 24.43
C LYS A 4 -8.39 -13.78 25.59
N LYS A 5 -7.92 -13.99 26.82
CA LYS A 5 -8.71 -13.72 28.03
C LYS A 5 -8.93 -12.22 28.23
N MET A 6 -7.91 -11.40 27.97
CA MET A 6 -8.01 -9.94 28.14
C MET A 6 -9.02 -9.32 27.18
N LEU A 7 -9.05 -9.78 25.93
CA LEU A 7 -9.94 -9.25 24.89
C LEU A 7 -11.43 -9.57 25.09
N SER A 8 -11.73 -10.54 25.96
CA SER A 8 -13.10 -10.95 26.30
C SER A 8 -13.61 -10.36 27.62
N LEU A 9 -12.78 -9.63 28.37
CA LEU A 9 -13.21 -9.06 29.66
C LEU A 9 -14.26 -7.97 29.43
N THR A 10 -15.25 -7.96 30.30
CA THR A 10 -16.14 -6.81 30.49
C THR A 10 -15.40 -5.66 31.20
N LEU A 11 -15.98 -4.45 31.18
CA LEU A 11 -15.45 -3.32 31.96
C LEU A 11 -15.31 -3.65 33.46
N SER A 12 -16.27 -4.40 34.02
CA SER A 12 -16.26 -4.80 35.44
C SER A 12 -15.08 -5.71 35.77
N GLU A 13 -14.87 -6.73 34.95
CA GLU A 13 -13.77 -7.68 35.13
C GLU A 13 -12.42 -7.02 34.88
N LEU A 14 -12.35 -6.13 33.88
CA LEU A 14 -11.14 -5.35 33.61
C LEU A 14 -10.82 -4.41 34.78
N LYS A 15 -11.81 -3.78 35.42
CA LYS A 15 -11.60 -2.93 36.60
C LYS A 15 -11.05 -3.73 37.79
N ILE A 16 -11.52 -4.97 37.97
CA ILE A 16 -10.93 -5.91 38.94
C ILE A 16 -9.47 -6.21 38.59
N MET A 17 -9.17 -6.43 37.30
CA MET A 17 -7.79 -6.65 36.84
C MET A 17 -6.88 -5.44 37.14
N TYR A 18 -7.35 -4.21 36.91
CA TYR A 18 -6.62 -3.00 37.30
C TYR A 18 -6.33 -2.98 38.80
N LYS A 19 -7.32 -3.26 39.65
CA LYS A 19 -7.13 -3.31 41.12
C LYS A 19 -6.10 -4.36 41.55
N GLN A 20 -6.08 -5.51 40.87
CA GLN A 20 -5.17 -6.61 41.21
C GLN A 20 -3.74 -6.41 40.69
N ARG A 21 -3.58 -5.74 39.55
CA ARG A 21 -2.32 -5.73 38.79
C ARG A 21 -1.68 -4.36 38.65
N LEU A 22 -2.44 -3.29 38.87
CA LEU A 22 -2.01 -1.90 38.82
C LEU A 22 -2.55 -1.13 40.05
N PRO A 23 -2.38 -1.64 41.29
CA PRO A 23 -2.99 -1.06 42.48
C PRO A 23 -2.57 0.40 42.71
N ASP A 24 -1.33 0.76 42.40
CA ASP A 24 -0.82 2.13 42.56
C ASP A 24 -1.54 3.11 41.63
N ILE A 25 -1.79 2.72 40.38
CA ILE A 25 -2.55 3.54 39.42
C ILE A 25 -3.98 3.73 39.91
N VAL A 26 -4.61 2.69 40.45
CA VAL A 26 -5.97 2.77 41.01
C VAL A 26 -6.00 3.67 42.24
N SER A 27 -5.06 3.50 43.18
CA SER A 27 -4.96 4.31 44.39
C SER A 27 -4.73 5.79 44.07
N MET A 28 -3.92 6.10 43.06
CA MET A 28 -3.76 7.47 42.57
C MET A 28 -5.09 8.02 42.05
N ALA A 29 -5.81 7.27 41.21
CA ALA A 29 -7.10 7.73 40.69
C ALA A 29 -8.17 7.94 41.77
N GLU A 30 -8.28 7.04 42.74
CA GLU A 30 -9.24 7.12 43.85
C GLU A 30 -8.93 8.27 44.82
N SER A 31 -7.65 8.57 45.05
CA SER A 31 -7.20 9.65 45.93
C SER A 31 -7.15 11.03 45.28
N SER A 32 -7.23 11.12 43.96
CA SER A 32 -7.24 12.41 43.23
C SER A 32 -8.62 13.04 43.22
N CYS A 33 -8.71 14.32 43.55
CA CYS A 33 -9.95 15.10 43.54
C CYS A 33 -10.46 15.29 42.11
N ASP A 34 -9.56 15.57 41.18
CA ASP A 34 -9.82 15.78 39.75
C ASP A 34 -8.78 15.08 38.84
N GLU A 35 -8.97 15.22 37.52
CA GLU A 35 -8.08 14.67 36.49
C GLU A 35 -6.67 15.28 36.49
N ASN A 36 -6.51 16.54 36.91
CA ASN A 36 -5.23 17.21 36.91
C ASN A 36 -4.36 16.71 38.07
N GLU A 37 -4.95 16.54 39.25
CA GLU A 37 -4.28 15.91 40.39
C GLU A 37 -3.88 14.47 40.06
N PHE A 38 -4.71 13.71 39.34
CA PHE A 38 -4.36 12.37 38.87
C PHE A 38 -3.15 12.39 37.92
N LYS A 39 -3.13 13.29 36.95
CA LYS A 39 -2.00 13.47 36.02
C LYS A 39 -0.72 13.86 36.73
N GLN A 40 -0.79 14.74 37.74
CA GLN A 40 0.37 15.13 38.53
C GLN A 40 0.95 13.95 39.30
N LYS A 41 0.11 13.21 40.04
CA LYS A 41 0.54 12.00 40.77
C LYS A 41 1.14 10.96 39.83
N LEU A 42 0.55 10.78 38.64
CA LEU A 42 1.08 9.87 37.63
C LEU A 42 2.46 10.31 37.12
N ASN A 43 2.68 11.61 36.91
CA ASN A 43 3.98 12.14 36.51
C ASN A 43 5.06 11.94 37.59
N GLU A 44 4.71 12.16 38.85
CA GLU A 44 5.58 11.89 40.00
C GLU A 44 5.92 10.40 40.10
N TYR A 45 4.92 9.52 39.95
CA TYR A 45 5.09 8.07 39.93
C TYR A 45 6.08 7.61 38.86
N VAL A 46 5.94 8.11 37.62
CA VAL A 46 6.88 7.83 36.53
C VAL A 46 8.30 8.35 36.84
N GLY A 47 8.42 9.47 37.56
CA GLY A 47 9.71 10.02 37.98
C GLY A 47 10.41 9.21 39.08
N LEU A 48 9.65 8.58 39.96
CA LEU A 48 10.17 7.74 41.05
C LEU A 48 10.56 6.33 40.56
N HIS A 49 9.95 5.86 39.48
CA HIS A 49 10.18 4.53 38.92
C HIS A 49 11.21 4.59 37.78
N ASN A 50 12.44 5.04 38.11
CA ASN A 50 13.55 5.11 37.16
C ASN A 50 13.97 3.74 36.57
N GLU A 51 13.57 2.64 37.23
CA GLU A 51 13.79 1.26 36.75
C GLU A 51 12.85 0.87 35.60
N TRP A 52 11.77 1.62 35.38
CA TRP A 52 10.91 1.37 34.23
C TRP A 52 11.71 1.51 32.93
N ASN A 53 11.42 0.62 31.98
CA ASN A 53 11.93 0.74 30.63
C ASN A 53 11.71 2.19 30.13
N ALA A 54 12.79 2.88 29.77
CA ALA A 54 12.77 4.29 29.38
C ALA A 54 11.67 4.63 28.36
N ARG A 55 11.36 3.69 27.46
CA ARG A 55 10.29 3.84 26.46
C ARG A 55 8.88 3.96 27.07
N ARG A 56 8.60 3.22 28.15
CA ARG A 56 7.30 3.25 28.83
C ARG A 56 7.12 4.57 29.58
N SER A 57 8.13 4.99 30.32
CA SER A 57 8.15 6.27 31.04
C SER A 57 7.99 7.45 30.07
N GLU A 58 8.71 7.42 28.94
CA GLU A 58 8.56 8.40 27.86
C GLU A 58 7.12 8.42 27.33
N HIS A 59 6.53 7.27 27.05
CA HIS A 59 5.17 7.20 26.53
C HIS A 59 4.12 7.72 27.52
N ILE A 60 4.21 7.36 28.80
CA ILE A 60 3.25 7.85 29.81
C ILE A 60 3.38 9.37 29.98
N ARG A 61 4.60 9.92 29.92
CA ARG A 61 4.81 11.37 29.88
C ARG A 61 4.15 12.01 28.66
N MET A 62 4.23 11.38 27.49
CA MET A 62 3.52 11.86 26.29
C MET A 62 1.99 11.86 26.49
N LEU A 63 1.42 10.82 27.09
CA LEU A 63 -0.01 10.81 27.42
C LEU A 63 -0.38 11.95 28.37
N ILE A 64 0.43 12.20 29.41
CA ILE A 64 0.21 13.30 30.36
C ILE A 64 0.30 14.66 29.66
N GLU A 65 1.29 14.85 28.80
CA GLU A 65 1.54 16.12 28.13
C GLU A 65 0.42 16.48 27.15
N TYR A 66 -0.19 15.50 26.49
CA TYR A 66 -1.20 15.74 25.45
C TYR A 66 -2.64 15.63 25.93
N ASP A 67 -2.88 14.99 27.06
CA ASP A 67 -4.22 14.91 27.65
C ASP A 67 -4.76 16.29 28.07
N GLY A 68 -5.94 16.65 27.55
CA GLY A 68 -6.55 17.97 27.67
C GLY A 68 -6.21 18.94 26.53
N LYS A 69 -5.40 18.56 25.54
CA LYS A 69 -5.11 19.41 24.37
C LYS A 69 -6.17 19.26 23.28
N ASN A 70 -6.47 20.38 22.60
CA ASN A 70 -7.19 20.38 21.32
C ASN A 70 -6.19 20.22 20.18
N ILE A 71 -6.48 19.31 19.25
CA ILE A 71 -5.66 19.04 18.08
C ILE A 71 -6.51 19.07 16.82
N ASN A 72 -5.90 19.35 15.67
CA ASN A 72 -6.53 19.16 14.37
C ASN A 72 -6.11 17.79 13.80
N GLU A 73 -7.07 16.89 13.61
CA GLU A 73 -6.81 15.57 13.02
C GLU A 73 -6.73 15.73 11.50
N LEU A 74 -5.55 15.46 10.92
CA LEU A 74 -5.25 15.87 9.56
C LEU A 74 -6.06 15.09 8.52
N SER A 75 -6.39 13.82 8.77
CA SER A 75 -7.02 12.97 7.76
C SER A 75 -8.48 13.34 7.51
N THR A 76 -9.22 13.63 8.56
CA THR A 76 -10.62 14.08 8.56
C THR A 76 -10.73 15.59 8.37
N GLY A 77 -9.73 16.34 8.85
CA GLY A 77 -9.75 17.80 8.93
C GLY A 77 -10.60 18.34 10.08
N GLU A 78 -10.94 17.49 11.06
CA GLU A 78 -11.78 17.83 12.21
C GLU A 78 -10.91 18.13 13.44
N ASP A 79 -11.36 19.07 14.27
CA ASP A 79 -10.75 19.32 15.56
C ASP A 79 -11.23 18.28 16.57
N MET A 80 -10.34 17.84 17.45
CA MET A 80 -10.66 16.88 18.50
C MET A 80 -9.94 17.22 19.81
N HIS A 81 -10.53 16.75 20.91
CA HIS A 81 -9.98 16.92 22.25
C HIS A 81 -9.42 15.59 22.77
N ILE A 82 -8.18 15.59 23.24
CA ILE A 82 -7.54 14.38 23.79
C ILE A 82 -7.95 14.23 25.25
N GLN A 83 -8.57 13.10 25.63
CA GLN A 83 -9.09 12.84 26.99
C GLN A 83 -8.68 11.46 27.52
N THR A 84 -7.59 10.91 27.04
CA THR A 84 -7.15 9.54 27.35
C THR A 84 -7.01 9.25 28.84
N LEU A 85 -6.30 10.11 29.58
CA LEU A 85 -6.09 9.97 31.03
C LEU A 85 -7.28 10.48 31.83
N THR A 86 -8.00 11.50 31.34
CA THR A 86 -9.30 11.90 31.89
C THR A 86 -10.29 10.73 31.92
N LEU A 87 -10.40 9.99 30.81
CA LEU A 87 -11.27 8.82 30.72
C LEU A 87 -10.80 7.68 31.63
N LEU A 88 -9.48 7.45 31.73
CA LEU A 88 -8.92 6.45 32.64
C LEU A 88 -9.23 6.78 34.10
N TRP A 89 -8.99 8.03 34.51
CA TRP A 89 -9.29 8.49 35.86
C TRP A 89 -10.76 8.30 36.21
N ASN A 90 -11.66 8.75 35.34
CA ASN A 90 -13.10 8.61 35.52
C ASN A 90 -13.51 7.13 35.65
N TYR A 91 -12.99 6.26 34.79
CA TYR A 91 -13.26 4.83 34.83
C TYR A 91 -12.78 4.15 36.11
N LEU A 92 -11.61 4.54 36.64
CA LEU A 92 -11.07 3.95 37.87
C LEU A 92 -11.79 4.47 39.11
N LYS A 93 -12.07 5.78 39.19
CA LYS A 93 -12.68 6.42 40.36
C LYS A 93 -14.19 6.19 40.49
N ASN A 94 -14.93 6.22 39.37
CA ASN A 94 -16.40 6.26 39.39
C ASN A 94 -17.05 4.89 39.13
N PRO A 95 -18.35 4.72 39.47
CA PRO A 95 -19.17 3.59 39.03
C PRO A 95 -19.21 3.43 37.49
N LEU A 96 -19.37 2.20 37.01
CA LEU A 96 -19.23 1.84 35.59
C LEU A 96 -20.37 2.35 34.69
N ASP A 97 -21.56 2.58 35.25
CA ASP A 97 -22.72 3.15 34.58
C ASP A 97 -22.50 4.58 34.08
N LYS A 98 -21.40 5.23 34.49
CA LYS A 98 -20.99 6.56 34.04
C LYS A 98 -19.95 6.57 32.93
N THR A 99 -19.51 5.41 32.43
CA THR A 99 -18.49 5.31 31.38
C THR A 99 -19.12 5.07 30.02
N GLU A 100 -18.90 5.97 29.06
CA GLU A 100 -19.29 5.80 27.66
C GLU A 100 -18.16 5.24 26.78
N ALA A 101 -16.95 5.12 27.34
CA ALA A 101 -15.77 4.64 26.62
C ALA A 101 -15.77 3.11 26.43
N SER A 102 -15.22 2.69 25.30
CA SER A 102 -15.03 1.29 24.93
C SER A 102 -14.06 0.58 25.88
N THR A 103 -14.31 -0.71 26.12
CA THR A 103 -13.35 -1.58 26.83
C THR A 103 -11.98 -1.61 26.15
N ASP A 104 -11.92 -1.40 24.82
CA ASP A 104 -10.68 -1.41 24.05
C ASP A 104 -9.69 -0.31 24.49
N LEU A 105 -10.19 0.88 24.88
CA LEU A 105 -9.36 1.95 25.44
C LEU A 105 -8.64 1.47 26.70
N PHE A 106 -9.38 0.90 27.64
CA PHE A 106 -8.84 0.46 28.93
C PHE A 106 -7.99 -0.80 28.79
N ILE A 107 -8.21 -1.66 27.79
CA ILE A 107 -7.31 -2.78 27.52
C ILE A 107 -5.96 -2.27 27.02
N ASP A 108 -5.95 -1.30 26.08
CA ASP A 108 -4.69 -0.74 25.56
C ASP A 108 -3.93 -0.01 26.68
N LEU A 109 -4.60 0.86 27.44
CA LEU A 109 -4.02 1.52 28.59
C LEU A 109 -3.51 0.51 29.64
N PHE A 110 -4.26 -0.57 29.92
CA PHE A 110 -3.80 -1.59 30.85
C PHE A 110 -2.43 -2.13 30.42
N PHE A 111 -2.25 -2.48 29.14
CA PHE A 111 -0.98 -3.01 28.65
C PHE A 111 0.14 -1.96 28.58
N LEU A 112 -0.18 -0.69 28.36
CA LEU A 112 0.79 0.40 28.41
C LEU A 112 1.27 0.69 29.84
N PHE A 113 0.38 0.53 30.82
CA PHE A 113 0.70 0.67 32.25
C PHE A 113 1.15 -0.63 32.90
N TYR A 114 1.06 -1.79 32.26
CA TYR A 114 1.42 -3.06 32.88
C TYR A 114 2.84 -3.47 32.52
N GLU A 115 3.62 -3.79 33.55
CA GLU A 115 4.99 -4.26 33.39
C GLU A 115 5.03 -5.69 32.88
N ASN A 116 5.77 -5.91 31.79
CA ASN A 116 5.95 -7.22 31.20
C ASN A 116 7.30 -7.22 30.46
N ASP A 117 8.08 -8.28 30.62
CA ASP A 117 9.42 -8.50 30.02
C ASP A 117 9.36 -8.79 28.52
N TRP A 118 8.34 -8.32 27.80
CA TRP A 118 8.26 -8.51 26.35
C TRP A 118 9.40 -7.78 25.61
N ALA A 119 10.05 -6.80 26.25
CA ALA A 119 11.27 -6.16 25.75
C ALA A 119 12.42 -7.17 25.54
N ASP A 120 12.47 -8.24 26.34
CA ASP A 120 13.45 -9.34 26.25
C ASP A 120 12.96 -10.51 25.40
N SER A 121 11.67 -10.56 25.05
CA SER A 121 11.10 -11.59 24.17
C SER A 121 11.49 -11.46 22.68
N LYS A 122 12.38 -10.51 22.35
CA LYS A 122 12.89 -10.21 21.00
C LYS A 122 13.67 -11.35 20.35
N SER A 123 13.93 -12.46 21.04
CA SER A 123 14.53 -13.65 20.44
C SER A 123 13.55 -14.30 19.45
N THR A 124 13.43 -13.69 18.28
CA THR A 124 13.10 -14.45 17.08
C THR A 124 14.36 -15.22 16.69
N SER A 125 14.18 -16.42 16.16
CA SER A 125 15.26 -17.20 15.56
C SER A 125 15.01 -17.29 14.06
N THR A 126 16.08 -17.50 13.29
CA THR A 126 15.97 -17.84 11.86
C THR A 126 15.00 -19.02 11.63
N SER A 127 14.94 -19.98 12.55
CA SER A 127 14.00 -21.10 12.49
C SER A 127 12.55 -20.67 12.69
N LYS A 128 12.27 -19.72 13.58
CA LYS A 128 10.92 -19.17 13.80
C LYS A 128 10.40 -18.46 12.56
N ILE A 129 11.19 -17.59 11.94
CA ILE A 129 10.78 -16.87 10.73
C ILE A 129 10.58 -17.83 9.55
N LYS A 130 11.48 -18.81 9.36
CA LYS A 130 11.31 -19.86 8.33
C LYS A 130 10.01 -20.65 8.52
N ARG A 131 9.67 -21.01 9.77
CA ARG A 131 8.40 -21.67 10.10
C ARG A 131 7.19 -20.79 9.79
N GLN A 132 7.23 -19.51 10.14
CA GLN A 132 6.15 -18.57 9.85
C GLN A 132 5.96 -18.36 8.34
N MET A 133 7.05 -18.23 7.59
CA MET A 133 7.03 -18.16 6.12
C MET A 133 6.47 -19.44 5.49
N GLY A 134 6.85 -20.61 6.01
CA GLY A 134 6.44 -21.92 5.51
C GLY A 134 4.93 -22.21 5.64
N ARG A 135 4.19 -21.41 6.41
CA ARG A 135 2.72 -21.49 6.49
C ARG A 135 2.02 -20.96 5.23
N TRP A 136 2.71 -20.18 4.41
CA TRP A 136 2.12 -19.46 3.28
C TRP A 136 2.48 -20.11 1.94
N SER A 137 1.46 -20.67 1.30
CA SER A 137 1.57 -21.19 -0.05
C SER A 137 1.92 -20.08 -1.05
N THR A 138 2.63 -20.47 -2.11
CA THR A 138 3.02 -19.60 -3.21
C THR A 138 2.24 -19.94 -4.47
N GLY A 139 2.22 -19.02 -5.43
CA GLY A 139 1.54 -19.23 -6.70
C GLY A 139 2.18 -20.27 -7.61
N ILE A 140 3.35 -20.80 -7.22
CA ILE A 140 4.12 -21.82 -7.94
C ILE A 140 4.20 -23.17 -7.20
N ASP A 141 3.60 -23.28 -6.00
CA ASP A 141 3.54 -24.55 -5.30
C ASP A 141 2.66 -25.54 -6.09
N LYS A 142 3.08 -26.82 -6.13
CA LYS A 142 2.44 -27.86 -6.97
C LYS A 142 0.94 -28.00 -6.69
N ASP A 143 0.54 -28.00 -5.42
CA ASP A 143 -0.85 -28.15 -5.01
C ASP A 143 -1.67 -26.90 -5.35
N THR A 144 -1.11 -25.71 -5.14
CA THR A 144 -1.70 -24.43 -5.55
C THR A 144 -1.96 -24.40 -7.06
N VAL A 145 -0.96 -24.78 -7.87
CA VAL A 145 -1.08 -24.82 -9.34
C VAL A 145 -2.16 -25.82 -9.77
N THR A 146 -2.23 -26.99 -9.12
CA THR A 146 -3.24 -28.02 -9.43
C THR A 146 -4.66 -27.48 -9.25
N ILE A 147 -4.95 -26.84 -8.12
CA ILE A 147 -6.26 -26.20 -7.86
C ILE A 147 -6.57 -25.13 -8.91
N ARG A 148 -5.57 -24.33 -9.29
CA ARG A 148 -5.74 -23.24 -10.28
C ARG A 148 -6.02 -23.76 -11.69
N VAL A 149 -5.39 -24.85 -12.09
CA VAL A 149 -5.71 -25.52 -13.36
C VAL A 149 -7.16 -25.98 -13.37
N GLN A 150 -7.65 -26.56 -12.28
CA GLN A 150 -9.07 -26.96 -12.16
C GLN A 150 -10.01 -25.75 -12.23
N ASN A 151 -9.67 -24.65 -11.52
CA ASN A 151 -10.42 -23.39 -11.60
C ASN A 151 -10.47 -22.85 -13.03
N LYS A 152 -9.33 -22.81 -13.73
CA LYS A 152 -9.21 -22.36 -15.11
C LYS A 152 -10.10 -23.19 -16.04
N GLU A 153 -10.04 -24.52 -15.96
CA GLU A 153 -10.88 -25.40 -16.80
C GLU A 153 -12.38 -25.22 -16.52
N ARG A 154 -12.76 -25.03 -15.25
CA ARG A 154 -14.15 -24.69 -14.90
C ARG A 154 -14.57 -23.36 -15.52
N MET A 155 -13.74 -22.33 -15.43
CA MET A 155 -14.02 -21.01 -16.02
C MET A 155 -14.09 -21.06 -17.54
N ILE A 156 -13.22 -21.82 -18.21
CA ILE A 156 -13.25 -22.04 -19.66
C ILE A 156 -14.63 -22.56 -20.09
N ARG A 157 -15.17 -23.56 -19.40
CA ARG A 157 -16.53 -24.09 -19.70
C ARG A 157 -17.63 -23.04 -19.50
N ILE A 158 -17.56 -22.25 -18.43
CA ILE A 158 -18.52 -21.17 -18.15
C ILE A 158 -18.45 -20.10 -19.24
N LEU A 159 -17.24 -19.67 -19.60
CA LEU A 159 -17.01 -18.62 -20.59
C LEU A 159 -17.39 -19.08 -22.00
N SER A 160 -17.14 -20.35 -22.34
CA SER A 160 -17.59 -20.95 -23.61
C SER A 160 -19.11 -20.79 -23.78
N LYS A 161 -19.89 -21.21 -22.78
CA LYS A 161 -21.36 -21.03 -22.78
C LYS A 161 -21.78 -19.57 -22.88
N LYS A 162 -21.09 -18.67 -22.15
CA LYS A 162 -21.37 -17.23 -22.17
C LYS A 162 -21.13 -16.62 -23.56
N ILE A 163 -20.09 -17.04 -24.26
CA ILE A 163 -19.76 -16.55 -25.61
C ILE A 163 -20.79 -17.06 -26.62
N GLU A 164 -21.15 -18.34 -26.54
CA GLU A 164 -22.17 -18.93 -27.42
C GLU A 164 -23.54 -18.25 -27.29
N GLN A 165 -23.95 -17.91 -26.07
CA GLN A 165 -25.21 -17.22 -25.82
C GLN A 165 -25.19 -15.75 -26.30
N LYS A 166 -24.02 -15.11 -26.34
CA LYS A 166 -23.86 -13.74 -26.83
C LYS A 166 -23.71 -13.71 -28.35
N LYS A 167 -24.83 -13.64 -29.07
CA LYS A 167 -24.88 -13.36 -30.53
C LYS A 167 -24.51 -11.90 -30.86
N THR A 168 -23.41 -11.38 -30.32
CA THR A 168 -22.95 -10.01 -30.60
C THR A 168 -22.14 -9.96 -31.88
N VAL A 169 -22.65 -9.23 -32.88
CA VAL A 169 -22.10 -9.10 -34.25
C VAL A 169 -20.70 -8.46 -34.29
N HIS A 170 -20.28 -7.75 -33.23
CA HIS A 170 -19.01 -7.01 -33.19
C HIS A 170 -17.99 -7.51 -32.14
N SER A 171 -18.18 -8.72 -31.58
CA SER A 171 -17.20 -9.28 -30.65
C SER A 171 -16.03 -9.92 -31.39
N ARG A 172 -14.80 -9.65 -30.94
CA ARG A 172 -13.58 -10.35 -31.41
C ARG A 172 -13.58 -11.84 -31.05
N TYR A 173 -14.30 -12.23 -30.00
CA TYR A 173 -14.34 -13.59 -29.48
C TYR A 173 -15.71 -14.18 -29.83
N THR A 174 -15.76 -14.86 -30.96
CA THR A 174 -16.93 -15.55 -31.50
C THR A 174 -16.50 -16.93 -31.98
N PHE A 175 -17.44 -17.88 -31.97
CA PHE A 175 -17.22 -19.20 -32.53
C PHE A 175 -17.57 -19.22 -34.02
N GLU A 176 -16.85 -20.05 -34.77
CA GLU A 176 -17.20 -20.40 -36.15
C GLU A 176 -18.52 -21.22 -36.15
N GLU A 177 -19.29 -21.13 -37.23
CA GLU A 177 -20.54 -21.90 -37.37
C GLU A 177 -20.25 -23.41 -37.30
N ASN A 178 -21.09 -24.15 -36.56
CA ASN A 178 -21.00 -25.61 -36.38
C ASN A 178 -19.74 -26.13 -35.66
N LEU A 179 -19.00 -25.29 -34.93
CA LEU A 179 -17.88 -25.75 -34.12
C LEU A 179 -18.35 -26.72 -33.02
N SER A 180 -17.67 -27.87 -32.87
CA SER A 180 -17.98 -28.85 -31.82
C SER A 180 -17.75 -28.27 -30.42
N GLU A 181 -18.37 -28.86 -29.40
CA GLU A 181 -18.18 -28.44 -28.00
C GLU A 181 -16.70 -28.45 -27.60
N GLU A 182 -15.94 -29.50 -27.94
CA GLU A 182 -14.51 -29.55 -27.64
C GLU A 182 -13.74 -28.47 -28.42
N GLY A 183 -14.10 -28.24 -29.69
CA GLY A 183 -13.51 -27.16 -30.49
C GLY A 183 -13.73 -25.77 -29.87
N LYS A 184 -14.91 -25.53 -29.28
CA LYS A 184 -15.19 -24.29 -28.54
C LYS A 184 -14.30 -24.15 -27.30
N LEU A 185 -14.13 -25.22 -26.52
CA LEU A 185 -13.25 -25.22 -25.34
C LEU A 185 -11.79 -24.94 -25.73
N GLU A 186 -11.29 -25.57 -26.80
CA GLU A 186 -9.94 -25.33 -27.32
C GLU A 186 -9.73 -23.88 -27.79
N LYS A 187 -10.71 -23.28 -28.48
CA LYS A 187 -10.66 -21.86 -28.84
C LYS A 187 -10.59 -20.96 -27.60
N VAL A 188 -11.35 -21.25 -26.55
CA VAL A 188 -11.30 -20.49 -25.29
C VAL A 188 -9.96 -20.70 -24.57
N ARG A 189 -9.38 -21.92 -24.58
CA ARG A 189 -8.02 -22.19 -24.06
C ARG A 189 -6.97 -21.38 -24.81
N TYR A 190 -7.10 -21.27 -26.13
CA TYR A 190 -6.24 -20.42 -26.94
C TYR A 190 -6.40 -18.94 -26.58
N TRP A 191 -7.64 -18.43 -26.51
CA TRP A 191 -7.93 -17.05 -26.13
C TRP A 191 -7.53 -16.71 -24.69
N TRP A 192 -7.41 -17.70 -23.79
CA TRP A 192 -6.92 -17.49 -22.43
C TRP A 192 -5.52 -16.83 -22.39
N ASN A 193 -4.71 -17.03 -23.42
CA ASN A 193 -3.38 -16.42 -23.52
C ASN A 193 -3.43 -14.98 -24.07
N ASP A 194 -4.59 -14.50 -24.52
CA ASP A 194 -4.81 -13.12 -24.94
C ASP A 194 -5.29 -12.28 -23.76
N TYR A 195 -4.49 -11.30 -23.33
CA TYR A 195 -4.88 -10.41 -22.23
C TYR A 195 -6.22 -9.67 -22.51
N ARG A 196 -6.54 -9.38 -23.77
CA ARG A 196 -7.78 -8.70 -24.14
C ARG A 196 -9.00 -9.59 -23.93
N PHE A 197 -8.84 -10.91 -23.97
CA PHE A 197 -9.91 -11.86 -23.70
C PHE A 197 -10.36 -11.74 -22.24
N HIS A 198 -9.39 -11.70 -21.33
CA HIS A 198 -9.64 -11.53 -19.90
C HIS A 198 -10.35 -10.21 -19.57
N LEU A 199 -9.97 -9.12 -20.24
CA LEU A 199 -10.64 -7.82 -20.07
C LEU A 199 -12.08 -7.84 -20.61
N ALA A 200 -12.31 -8.47 -21.76
CA ALA A 200 -13.64 -8.61 -22.35
C ALA A 200 -14.56 -9.53 -21.54
N MET A 201 -13.99 -10.54 -20.87
CA MET A 201 -14.69 -11.55 -20.08
C MET A 201 -14.72 -11.25 -18.57
N ALA A 202 -14.17 -10.12 -18.13
CA ALA A 202 -14.15 -9.73 -16.73
C ALA A 202 -15.57 -9.75 -16.11
N ALA A 203 -15.65 -10.22 -14.86
CA ALA A 203 -16.88 -10.17 -14.08
C ALA A 203 -17.24 -8.72 -13.75
N LYS A 204 -18.45 -8.30 -14.09
CA LYS A 204 -18.95 -6.93 -13.85
C LYS A 204 -20.18 -6.88 -12.94
N SER A 205 -20.53 -8.00 -12.32
CA SER A 205 -21.63 -8.09 -11.36
C SER A 205 -21.38 -9.15 -10.29
N PRO A 206 -22.05 -9.08 -9.12
CA PRO A 206 -21.96 -10.10 -8.08
C PRO A 206 -22.30 -11.52 -8.60
N THR A 207 -23.31 -11.64 -9.46
CA THR A 207 -23.73 -12.94 -10.01
C THR A 207 -22.67 -13.52 -10.94
N GLU A 208 -22.11 -12.72 -11.85
CA GLU A 208 -21.03 -13.17 -12.73
C GLU A 208 -19.78 -13.54 -11.94
N LEU A 209 -19.43 -12.73 -10.93
CA LEU A 209 -18.32 -12.98 -10.03
C LEU A 209 -18.48 -14.33 -9.33
N ASN A 210 -19.63 -14.57 -8.68
CA ASN A 210 -19.86 -15.83 -7.97
C ASN A 210 -19.92 -17.03 -8.92
N THR A 211 -20.51 -16.87 -10.10
CA THR A 211 -20.54 -17.92 -11.13
C THR A 211 -19.13 -18.33 -11.52
N LEU A 212 -18.25 -17.36 -11.80
CA LEU A 212 -16.84 -17.64 -12.10
C LEU A 212 -16.08 -18.20 -10.89
N LEU A 213 -16.55 -17.99 -9.66
CA LEU A 213 -16.03 -18.64 -8.45
C LEU A 213 -16.70 -19.98 -8.13
N GLY A 214 -17.49 -20.55 -9.04
CA GLY A 214 -18.15 -21.84 -8.82
C GLY A 214 -19.23 -21.78 -7.75
N ASN A 215 -19.84 -20.60 -7.57
CA ASN A 215 -20.84 -20.32 -6.55
C ASN A 215 -20.35 -20.55 -5.11
N SER A 216 -19.06 -20.36 -4.86
CA SER A 216 -18.44 -20.64 -3.57
C SER A 216 -18.56 -19.49 -2.54
N LEU A 217 -19.10 -18.33 -2.91
CA LEU A 217 -19.28 -17.22 -1.97
C LEU A 217 -20.48 -17.47 -1.05
N SER A 218 -20.32 -17.14 0.24
CA SER A 218 -21.39 -17.27 1.24
C SER A 218 -22.59 -16.37 0.93
N ASP A 219 -23.77 -16.74 1.42
CA ASP A 219 -24.99 -15.92 1.29
C ASP A 219 -24.81 -14.52 1.88
N LYS A 220 -24.14 -14.42 3.04
CA LYS A 220 -23.81 -13.14 3.67
C LYS A 220 -22.96 -12.26 2.76
N THR A 221 -21.92 -12.84 2.14
CA THR A 221 -21.09 -12.13 1.16
C THR A 221 -21.92 -11.71 -0.05
N MET A 222 -22.75 -12.60 -0.59
CA MET A 222 -23.60 -12.29 -1.75
C MET A 222 -24.59 -11.16 -1.48
N GLN A 223 -25.24 -11.15 -0.32
CA GLN A 223 -26.13 -10.06 0.10
C GLN A 223 -25.39 -8.71 0.16
N LEU A 224 -24.18 -8.70 0.73
CA LEU A 224 -23.34 -7.50 0.77
C LEU A 224 -22.97 -7.00 -0.63
N LEU A 225 -22.56 -7.88 -1.55
CA LEU A 225 -22.23 -7.50 -2.92
C LEU A 225 -23.46 -7.03 -3.71
N VAL A 226 -24.65 -7.57 -3.44
CA VAL A 226 -25.91 -7.07 -4.01
C VAL A 226 -26.20 -5.66 -3.49
N ARG A 227 -25.98 -5.37 -2.19
CA ARG A 227 -26.10 -4.02 -1.63
C ARG A 227 -25.12 -3.06 -2.30
N ALA A 228 -23.88 -3.48 -2.50
CA ALA A 228 -22.87 -2.70 -3.22
C ALA A 228 -23.31 -2.37 -4.66
N ARG A 229 -23.84 -3.36 -5.39
CA ARG A 229 -24.38 -3.14 -6.74
C ARG A 229 -25.54 -2.14 -6.75
N LYS A 230 -26.44 -2.19 -5.76
CA LYS A 230 -27.54 -1.22 -5.61
C LYS A 230 -27.02 0.21 -5.41
N LYS A 231 -25.88 0.37 -4.73
CA LYS A 231 -25.14 1.64 -4.61
C LYS A 231 -24.30 2.00 -5.84
N LYS A 232 -24.46 1.29 -6.96
CA LYS A 232 -23.69 1.45 -8.20
C LYS A 232 -22.17 1.27 -8.03
N MET A 233 -21.74 0.55 -6.99
CA MET A 233 -20.31 0.23 -6.85
C MET A 233 -19.86 -0.63 -8.04
N PRO A 234 -18.75 -0.27 -8.69
CA PRO A 234 -18.25 -1.02 -9.83
C PRO A 234 -17.80 -2.41 -9.42
N PHE A 235 -17.82 -3.36 -10.35
CA PHE A 235 -17.22 -4.69 -10.21
C PHE A 235 -16.34 -4.93 -11.42
N PHE A 236 -15.10 -5.36 -11.21
CA PHE A 236 -14.20 -5.71 -12.31
C PHE A 236 -13.11 -6.67 -11.83
N ALA A 237 -13.25 -7.94 -12.18
CA ALA A 237 -12.24 -8.96 -11.92
C ALA A 237 -12.09 -9.88 -13.14
N THR A 238 -10.85 -10.04 -13.63
CA THR A 238 -10.57 -10.87 -14.81
C THR A 238 -10.70 -12.35 -14.49
N PRO A 239 -11.05 -13.20 -15.48
CA PRO A 239 -11.06 -14.65 -15.28
C PRO A 239 -9.71 -15.19 -14.79
N TYR A 240 -8.59 -14.67 -15.32
CA TYR A 240 -7.26 -15.02 -14.84
C TYR A 240 -7.12 -14.75 -13.33
N TYR A 241 -7.41 -13.54 -12.87
CA TYR A 241 -7.19 -13.20 -11.46
C TYR A 241 -8.15 -13.96 -10.54
N LEU A 242 -9.39 -14.19 -10.97
CA LEU A 242 -10.33 -15.03 -10.24
C LEU A 242 -9.88 -16.49 -10.16
N SER A 243 -9.14 -16.99 -11.16
CA SER A 243 -8.65 -18.37 -11.15
C SER A 243 -7.63 -18.63 -10.03
N LEU A 244 -7.05 -17.57 -9.47
CA LEU A 244 -6.08 -17.60 -8.37
C LEU A 244 -6.70 -17.87 -7.00
N LEU A 245 -8.04 -17.87 -6.89
CA LEU A 245 -8.77 -18.09 -5.64
C LEU A 245 -9.04 -19.56 -5.41
N ASN A 246 -9.01 -19.99 -4.15
CA ASN A 246 -9.44 -21.30 -3.76
C ASN A 246 -10.98 -21.35 -3.69
N THR A 247 -11.60 -22.17 -4.55
CA THR A 247 -13.07 -22.34 -4.58
C THR A 247 -13.52 -23.62 -3.89
N THR A 248 -12.60 -24.34 -3.25
CA THR A 248 -12.85 -25.61 -2.59
C THR A 248 -12.73 -25.48 -1.07
N GLN A 249 -13.24 -26.46 -0.32
CA GLN A 249 -13.18 -26.45 1.16
C GLN A 249 -11.77 -26.69 1.72
N GLN A 250 -10.86 -27.23 0.91
CA GLN A 250 -9.46 -27.53 1.27
C GLN A 250 -8.52 -26.73 0.37
N GLY A 251 -7.24 -26.59 0.72
CA GLY A 251 -6.24 -25.90 -0.12
C GLY A 251 -5.60 -24.71 0.57
N TYR A 252 -5.21 -23.70 -0.22
CA TYR A 252 -4.50 -22.53 0.29
C TYR A 252 -5.44 -21.44 0.79
N ASP A 253 -4.93 -20.65 1.74
CA ASP A 253 -5.55 -19.42 2.24
C ASP A 253 -5.35 -18.29 1.22
N ASP A 254 -6.46 -17.83 0.64
CA ASP A 254 -6.50 -16.80 -0.39
C ASP A 254 -7.07 -15.45 0.11
N GLU A 255 -7.13 -15.24 1.43
CA GLU A 255 -7.81 -14.09 2.04
C GLU A 255 -7.15 -12.75 1.64
N ALA A 256 -5.84 -12.78 1.39
CA ALA A 256 -5.10 -11.62 0.86
C ALA A 256 -5.56 -11.22 -0.56
N ILE A 257 -6.00 -12.17 -1.40
CA ILE A 257 -6.59 -11.90 -2.72
C ILE A 257 -8.05 -11.46 -2.55
N ARG A 258 -8.82 -12.14 -1.69
CA ARG A 258 -10.24 -11.85 -1.42
C ARG A 258 -10.44 -10.43 -0.91
N SER A 259 -9.64 -10.00 0.05
CA SER A 259 -9.65 -8.62 0.59
C SER A 259 -9.39 -7.54 -0.46
N TYR A 260 -8.94 -7.90 -1.66
CA TYR A 260 -8.75 -6.98 -2.78
C TYR A 260 -9.89 -6.96 -3.78
N ILE A 261 -10.74 -7.99 -3.85
CA ILE A 261 -11.83 -8.05 -4.84
C ILE A 261 -13.22 -8.09 -4.23
N LEU A 262 -13.31 -8.42 -2.94
CA LEU A 262 -14.55 -8.46 -2.17
C LEU A 262 -14.65 -7.21 -1.31
N TYR A 263 -15.85 -6.63 -1.26
CA TYR A 263 -16.12 -5.45 -0.45
C TYR A 263 -16.45 -5.81 1.00
N SER A 264 -16.11 -4.90 1.91
CA SER A 264 -16.50 -4.98 3.31
C SER A 264 -17.78 -4.17 3.58
N PRO A 265 -18.49 -4.45 4.69
CA PRO A 265 -19.64 -3.64 5.10
C PRO A 265 -19.32 -2.15 5.16
N GLU A 266 -18.21 -1.78 5.79
CA GLU A 266 -17.80 -0.39 6.02
C GLU A 266 -17.53 0.34 4.71
N LEU A 267 -16.82 -0.29 3.77
CA LEU A 267 -16.63 0.26 2.43
C LEU A 267 -17.96 0.49 1.71
N VAL A 268 -18.88 -0.48 1.78
CA VAL A 268 -20.19 -0.34 1.14
C VAL A 268 -21.02 0.75 1.82
N ASP A 269 -20.95 0.88 3.15
CA ASP A 269 -21.72 1.87 3.91
C ASP A 269 -21.24 3.30 3.63
N THR A 270 -19.93 3.53 3.56
CA THR A 270 -19.35 4.84 3.28
C THR A 270 -19.35 5.21 1.80
N TYR A 271 -19.52 4.25 0.88
CA TYR A 271 -19.61 4.53 -0.55
C TYR A 271 -20.74 5.52 -0.86
N GLY A 272 -20.38 6.62 -1.54
CA GLY A 272 -21.19 7.83 -1.71
C GLY A 272 -20.60 9.05 -0.98
N ASN A 273 -19.78 8.83 0.06
CA ASN A 273 -19.19 9.85 0.91
C ASN A 273 -17.65 9.74 1.06
N ILE A 274 -17.00 8.87 0.28
CA ILE A 274 -15.55 8.65 0.36
C ILE A 274 -14.83 9.92 -0.11
N LYS A 275 -13.84 10.37 0.66
CA LYS A 275 -13.02 11.55 0.36
C LYS A 275 -11.59 11.13 -0.04
N ALA A 276 -10.90 11.99 -0.77
CA ALA A 276 -9.49 11.79 -1.07
C ALA A 276 -8.65 11.96 0.21
N TRP A 277 -7.77 10.99 0.48
CA TRP A 277 -6.83 11.07 1.60
C TRP A 277 -5.69 12.05 1.30
N GLU A 278 -5.15 11.95 0.09
CA GLU A 278 -4.19 12.90 -0.46
C GLU A 278 -4.88 14.21 -0.81
N LYS A 279 -4.85 15.18 0.11
CA LYS A 279 -5.40 16.52 -0.12
C LYS A 279 -4.76 17.20 -1.35
N GLU A 280 -3.51 16.86 -1.66
CA GLU A 280 -2.76 17.40 -2.79
C GLU A 280 -3.16 16.84 -4.16
N ASP A 281 -4.00 15.80 -4.20
CA ASP A 281 -4.61 15.29 -5.44
C ASP A 281 -5.82 16.12 -5.90
N LEU A 282 -6.31 17.05 -5.05
CA LEU A 282 -7.30 18.04 -5.44
C LEU A 282 -6.60 19.18 -6.20
N VAL A 283 -6.69 19.13 -7.54
CA VAL A 283 -6.06 20.11 -8.43
C VAL A 283 -7.10 21.13 -8.91
N VAL A 284 -6.80 22.42 -8.71
CA VAL A 284 -7.59 23.54 -9.23
C VAL A 284 -6.69 24.39 -10.12
N SER A 285 -7.13 24.67 -11.34
CA SER A 285 -6.35 25.47 -12.29
C SER A 285 -6.02 26.84 -11.72
N GLY A 286 -4.75 27.25 -11.85
CA GLY A 286 -4.26 28.54 -11.36
C GLY A 286 -4.13 28.65 -9.84
N LYS A 287 -4.29 27.56 -9.07
CA LYS A 287 -4.08 27.53 -7.62
C LYS A 287 -3.09 26.44 -7.23
N PRO A 288 -2.25 26.67 -6.21
CA PRO A 288 -1.39 25.62 -5.68
C PRO A 288 -2.22 24.50 -5.06
N ASN A 289 -1.77 23.26 -5.22
CA ASN A 289 -2.35 22.12 -4.50
C ASN A 289 -1.96 22.17 -3.00
N ALA A 290 -2.45 21.21 -2.20
CA ALA A 290 -2.16 21.17 -0.77
C ALA A 290 -0.66 21.00 -0.43
N ALA A 291 0.20 20.67 -1.40
CA ALA A 291 1.64 20.62 -1.24
C ALA A 291 2.35 21.87 -1.80
N GLY A 292 1.61 22.92 -2.17
CA GLY A 292 2.12 24.20 -2.68
C GLY A 292 2.40 24.24 -4.19
N TRP A 293 2.13 23.17 -4.94
CA TRP A 293 2.52 23.09 -6.35
C TRP A 293 1.46 23.65 -7.28
N LEU A 294 1.88 24.54 -8.19
CA LEU A 294 1.12 24.93 -9.37
C LEU A 294 1.26 23.83 -10.42
N LEU A 295 0.12 23.29 -10.88
CA LEU A 295 0.06 22.17 -11.81
C LEU A 295 -0.57 22.62 -13.13
N PRO A 296 -0.18 22.02 -14.28
CA PRO A 296 -0.82 22.29 -15.55
C PRO A 296 -2.31 21.97 -15.51
N GLU A 297 -3.09 22.66 -16.35
CA GLU A 297 -4.52 22.41 -16.47
C GLU A 297 -4.84 20.93 -16.77
N GLY A 298 -5.66 20.32 -15.91
CA GLY A 298 -6.10 18.94 -15.97
C GLY A 298 -5.66 18.11 -14.75
N ASN A 299 -6.01 16.82 -14.74
CA ASN A 299 -5.71 15.88 -13.65
C ASN A 299 -4.64 14.87 -14.06
N ASN A 300 -3.67 15.31 -14.87
CA ASN A 300 -2.67 14.43 -15.46
C ASN A 300 -1.35 14.46 -14.72
N ILE A 301 -1.01 15.60 -14.11
CA ILE A 301 0.19 15.75 -13.29
C ILE A 301 -0.23 15.76 -11.84
N HIS A 302 0.37 14.89 -11.04
CA HIS A 302 0.27 14.95 -9.59
C HIS A 302 1.66 15.13 -9.01
N ARG A 303 1.82 16.12 -8.13
CA ARG A 303 3.11 16.44 -7.52
C ARG A 303 2.94 16.68 -6.03
N ARG A 304 3.77 15.97 -5.27
CA ARG A 304 3.91 16.14 -3.81
C ARG A 304 5.33 16.60 -3.44
N TYR A 305 6.33 16.10 -4.15
CA TYR A 305 7.74 16.35 -3.85
C TYR A 305 8.42 17.20 -4.94
N PRO A 306 9.51 17.90 -4.60
CA PRO A 306 10.23 18.71 -5.59
C PRO A 306 10.78 17.92 -6.76
N GLU A 307 11.28 16.70 -6.52
CA GLU A 307 12.11 15.98 -7.48
C GLU A 307 11.32 15.04 -8.41
N VAL A 308 10.05 14.78 -8.10
CA VAL A 308 9.22 13.78 -8.78
C VAL A 308 7.80 14.27 -9.02
N ALA A 309 7.30 14.01 -10.23
CA ALA A 309 5.89 14.14 -10.55
C ALA A 309 5.36 12.87 -11.22
N ILE A 310 4.08 12.62 -10.99
CA ILE A 310 3.33 11.52 -11.57
C ILE A 310 2.66 12.03 -12.84
N LEU A 311 2.75 11.26 -13.92
CA LEU A 311 1.98 11.43 -15.15
C LEU A 311 0.90 10.35 -15.22
N ILE A 312 -0.36 10.76 -15.25
CA ILE A 312 -1.52 9.92 -15.57
C ILE A 312 -1.93 10.22 -17.01
N PRO A 313 -1.78 9.29 -17.96
CA PRO A 313 -2.25 9.50 -19.33
C PRO A 313 -3.77 9.62 -19.42
N ASP A 314 -4.29 10.38 -20.39
CA ASP A 314 -5.73 10.41 -20.71
C ASP A 314 -6.20 9.18 -21.50
N SER A 315 -5.29 8.27 -21.81
CA SER A 315 -5.59 7.02 -22.48
C SER A 315 -6.30 6.03 -21.55
N MET A 316 -6.51 4.83 -22.06
CA MET A 316 -6.87 3.62 -21.31
C MET A 316 -6.00 3.36 -20.06
N GLY A 317 -4.84 4.01 -19.92
CA GLY A 317 -4.01 3.96 -18.71
C GLY A 317 -4.69 4.49 -17.43
N ARG A 318 -5.85 5.15 -17.53
CA ARG A 318 -6.73 5.44 -16.37
C ARG A 318 -7.45 4.19 -15.84
N ALA A 319 -7.65 3.17 -16.67
CA ALA A 319 -8.31 1.93 -16.27
C ALA A 319 -7.33 0.98 -15.57
N CYS A 320 -7.85 0.18 -14.65
CA CYS A 320 -7.11 -0.90 -13.99
C CYS A 320 -7.46 -2.25 -14.63
N GLY A 321 -6.56 -3.23 -14.54
CA GLY A 321 -6.86 -4.64 -14.90
C GLY A 321 -7.78 -5.36 -13.91
N GLY A 322 -8.17 -4.69 -12.82
CA GLY A 322 -8.98 -5.19 -11.71
C GLY A 322 -9.30 -4.04 -10.76
N LEU A 323 -10.42 -4.09 -10.03
CA LEU A 323 -10.70 -3.10 -8.98
C LEU A 323 -10.27 -3.59 -7.60
N CYS A 324 -9.31 -2.90 -6.99
CA CYS A 324 -8.95 -3.13 -5.59
C CYS A 324 -10.06 -2.59 -4.67
N ALA A 325 -10.54 -3.38 -3.72
CA ALA A 325 -11.45 -2.91 -2.67
C ALA A 325 -10.82 -1.78 -1.83
N SER A 326 -9.52 -1.88 -1.54
CA SER A 326 -8.73 -0.86 -0.85
C SER A 326 -8.12 0.19 -1.79
N CYS A 327 -8.72 0.45 -2.96
CA CYS A 327 -8.16 1.40 -3.92
C CYS A 327 -8.10 2.81 -3.35
N GLN A 328 -6.92 3.45 -3.42
CA GLN A 328 -6.74 4.83 -2.98
C GLN A 328 -7.57 5.84 -3.77
N ARG A 329 -8.06 5.46 -4.96
CA ARG A 329 -8.89 6.29 -5.83
C ARG A 329 -10.35 5.82 -5.87
N MET A 330 -10.82 5.13 -4.84
CA MET A 330 -12.23 4.71 -4.78
C MET A 330 -13.20 5.91 -4.90
N TYR A 331 -12.81 7.10 -4.42
CA TYR A 331 -13.55 8.36 -4.58
C TYR A 331 -13.72 8.79 -6.05
N ASP A 332 -12.77 8.46 -6.93
CA ASP A 332 -12.89 8.77 -8.36
C ASP A 332 -13.88 7.85 -9.07
N PHE A 333 -14.05 6.61 -8.58
CA PHE A 333 -15.09 5.70 -9.05
C PHE A 333 -16.47 6.16 -8.58
N GLN A 334 -16.58 6.63 -7.34
CA GLN A 334 -17.82 7.21 -6.80
C GLN A 334 -18.27 8.45 -7.57
N SER A 335 -17.33 9.28 -8.01
CA SER A 335 -17.61 10.48 -8.81
C SER A 335 -17.69 10.21 -10.32
N GLU A 336 -17.67 8.92 -10.73
CA GLU A 336 -17.71 8.46 -12.13
C GLU A 336 -16.57 9.00 -13.02
N ARG A 337 -15.55 9.62 -12.41
CA ARG A 337 -14.32 10.08 -13.11
C ARG A 337 -13.47 8.90 -13.59
N LEU A 338 -13.52 7.79 -12.87
CA LEU A 338 -13.00 6.50 -13.28
C LEU A 338 -14.15 5.52 -13.41
N ASN A 339 -14.18 4.77 -14.50
CA ASN A 339 -15.12 3.67 -14.71
C ASN A 339 -14.46 2.57 -15.56
N PHE A 340 -15.13 1.41 -15.65
CA PHE A 340 -14.70 0.27 -16.48
C PHE A 340 -15.41 0.24 -17.84
N GLU A 341 -16.05 1.34 -18.23
CA GLU A 341 -16.64 1.57 -19.55
C GLU A 341 -15.61 2.26 -20.44
N LEU A 342 -14.66 1.45 -20.90
CA LEU A 342 -13.46 1.87 -21.61
C LEU A 342 -13.72 2.77 -22.84
N GLU A 343 -14.88 2.59 -23.50
CA GLU A 343 -15.29 3.37 -24.67
C GLU A 343 -15.82 4.77 -24.34
N SER A 344 -16.26 4.99 -23.09
CA SER A 344 -16.83 6.27 -22.61
C SER A 344 -15.76 7.32 -22.26
N LEU A 345 -14.51 6.90 -22.08
CA LEU A 345 -13.39 7.75 -21.62
C LEU A 345 -12.67 8.50 -22.76
N LYS A 346 -13.39 8.92 -23.81
CA LYS A 346 -12.77 9.65 -24.94
C LYS A 346 -12.29 11.03 -24.49
N PRO A 347 -11.00 11.38 -24.73
CA PRO A 347 -10.47 12.68 -24.33
C PRO A 347 -11.14 13.81 -25.10
N LYS A 348 -11.41 14.93 -24.41
CA LYS A 348 -12.02 16.15 -24.98
C LYS A 348 -11.06 16.95 -25.88
N GLU A 349 -9.76 16.71 -25.76
CA GLU A 349 -8.68 17.32 -26.55
C GLU A 349 -7.85 16.22 -27.24
N SER A 350 -7.25 16.54 -28.39
CA SER A 350 -6.24 15.66 -29.00
C SER A 350 -5.09 15.40 -28.01
N TRP A 351 -4.91 14.12 -27.65
CA TRP A 351 -3.89 13.66 -26.71
C TRP A 351 -2.49 14.21 -27.03
N ASN A 352 -2.15 14.37 -28.31
CA ASN A 352 -0.84 14.87 -28.72
C ASN A 352 -0.59 16.32 -28.30
N LYS A 353 -1.61 17.19 -28.41
CA LYS A 353 -1.48 18.60 -27.99
C LYS A 353 -1.33 18.69 -26.47
N LYS A 354 -2.15 17.91 -25.75
CA LYS A 354 -2.08 17.82 -24.30
C LYS A 354 -0.75 17.25 -23.80
N LEU A 355 -0.28 16.15 -24.38
CA LEU A 355 1.00 15.52 -24.03
C LEU A 355 2.17 16.49 -24.19
N LYS A 356 2.20 17.29 -25.28
CA LYS A 356 3.22 18.34 -25.44
C LYS A 356 3.20 19.35 -24.29
N ARG A 357 2.02 19.83 -23.89
CA ARG A 357 1.86 20.74 -22.74
C ARG A 357 2.34 20.11 -21.43
N LEU A 358 2.00 18.84 -21.20
CA LEU A 358 2.44 18.10 -20.01
C LEU A 358 3.95 17.90 -20.00
N MET A 359 4.58 17.62 -21.15
CA MET A 359 6.03 17.50 -21.26
C MET A 359 6.75 18.84 -21.06
N ALA A 360 6.18 19.95 -21.54
CA ALA A 360 6.73 21.29 -21.30
C ALA A 360 6.86 21.59 -19.80
N TYR A 361 5.88 21.17 -18.98
CA TYR A 361 5.97 21.28 -17.51
C TYR A 361 7.20 20.57 -16.93
N PHE A 362 7.54 19.36 -17.40
CA PHE A 362 8.75 18.65 -16.95
C PHE A 362 10.04 19.27 -17.52
N GLU A 363 9.98 19.75 -18.77
CA GLU A 363 11.10 20.36 -19.48
C GLU A 363 11.57 21.64 -18.78
N GLU A 364 10.62 22.50 -18.40
CA GLU A 364 10.83 23.83 -17.85
C GLU A 364 10.98 23.84 -16.32
N ASP A 365 10.59 22.77 -15.62
CA ASP A 365 10.72 22.72 -14.16
C ASP A 365 12.18 22.57 -13.70
N THR A 366 12.56 23.34 -12.69
CA THR A 366 13.94 23.41 -12.20
C THR A 366 14.37 22.18 -11.41
N GLN A 367 13.44 21.43 -10.79
CA GLN A 367 13.75 20.38 -9.80
C GLN A 367 13.35 18.97 -10.25
N LEU A 368 12.36 18.82 -11.13
CA LEU A 368 11.88 17.52 -11.60
C LEU A 368 12.96 16.72 -12.35
N ARG A 369 13.25 15.52 -11.83
CA ARG A 369 14.23 14.56 -12.36
C ARG A 369 13.74 13.12 -12.41
N ASP A 370 12.54 12.86 -11.91
CA ASP A 370 11.87 11.55 -11.88
C ASP A 370 10.44 11.69 -12.39
N ILE A 371 10.10 10.87 -13.39
CA ILE A 371 8.74 10.74 -13.90
C ILE A 371 8.19 9.35 -13.60
N LEU A 372 7.04 9.31 -12.93
CA LEU A 372 6.25 8.08 -12.75
C LEU A 372 5.03 8.12 -13.66
N ILE A 373 5.04 7.31 -14.72
CA ILE A 373 3.88 7.11 -15.58
C ILE A 373 3.01 6.03 -14.93
N THR A 374 1.79 6.39 -14.58
CA THR A 374 0.81 5.52 -13.92
C THR A 374 -0.60 5.97 -14.30
N GLY A 375 -1.59 5.74 -13.44
CA GLY A 375 -2.99 6.02 -13.66
C GLY A 375 -3.77 4.98 -12.89
N GLY A 376 -4.72 4.32 -13.53
CA GLY A 376 -5.15 3.02 -13.03
C GLY A 376 -4.00 2.02 -13.13
N ASP A 377 -3.41 1.91 -14.33
CA ASP A 377 -2.26 1.05 -14.59
C ASP A 377 -1.54 1.46 -15.90
N ALA A 378 -0.23 1.67 -15.87
CA ALA A 378 0.52 2.11 -17.05
C ALA A 378 0.47 1.11 -18.21
N LEU A 379 0.50 -0.20 -17.91
CA LEU A 379 0.49 -1.25 -18.91
C LEU A 379 -0.91 -1.56 -19.46
N MET A 380 -1.97 -0.94 -18.93
CA MET A 380 -3.29 -0.95 -19.59
C MET A 380 -3.30 -0.09 -20.86
N SER A 381 -2.33 0.82 -21.04
CA SER A 381 -2.12 1.49 -22.32
C SER A 381 -1.72 0.48 -23.39
N GLN A 382 -2.28 0.62 -24.60
CA GLN A 382 -1.84 -0.16 -25.77
C GLN A 382 -0.36 0.13 -26.08
N ASN A 383 0.34 -0.84 -26.66
CA ASN A 383 1.77 -0.72 -27.02
C ASN A 383 2.06 0.56 -27.82
N LYS A 384 1.27 0.85 -28.86
CA LYS A 384 1.38 2.08 -29.66
C LYS A 384 1.28 3.35 -28.81
N THR A 385 0.33 3.42 -27.89
CA THR A 385 0.13 4.59 -27.03
C THR A 385 1.27 4.74 -26.01
N LEU A 386 1.67 3.65 -25.36
CA LEU A 386 2.78 3.67 -24.40
C LEU A 386 4.09 4.07 -25.07
N LYS A 387 4.37 3.53 -26.27
CA LYS A 387 5.51 3.94 -27.11
C LYS A 387 5.51 5.45 -27.35
N HIS A 388 4.39 6.01 -27.78
CA HIS A 388 4.27 7.45 -28.04
C HIS A 388 4.54 8.31 -26.79
N ILE A 389 4.05 7.88 -25.62
CA ILE A 389 4.30 8.58 -24.35
C ILE A 389 5.80 8.53 -23.99
N LEU A 390 6.42 7.36 -24.07
CA LEU A 390 7.83 7.19 -23.76
C LEU A 390 8.73 7.96 -24.73
N GLU A 391 8.39 8.01 -26.03
CA GLU A 391 9.09 8.85 -27.02
C GLU A 391 9.01 10.34 -26.65
N ALA A 392 7.86 10.83 -26.21
CA ALA A 392 7.70 12.21 -25.77
C ALA A 392 8.56 12.51 -24.52
N VAL A 393 8.65 11.57 -23.57
CA VAL A 393 9.52 11.69 -22.39
C VAL A 393 11.00 11.75 -22.78
N LEU A 394 11.44 10.90 -23.70
CA LEU A 394 12.83 10.93 -24.20
C LEU A 394 13.14 12.26 -24.92
N GLN A 395 12.21 12.77 -25.73
CA GLN A 395 12.39 14.04 -26.42
C GLN A 395 12.46 15.21 -25.44
N MET A 396 11.59 15.24 -24.43
CA MET A 396 11.61 16.23 -23.36
C MET A 396 12.94 16.21 -22.61
N ALA A 397 13.42 15.04 -22.21
CA ALA A 397 14.70 14.90 -21.51
C ALA A 397 15.87 15.44 -22.34
N LYS A 398 15.89 15.12 -23.65
CA LYS A 398 16.90 15.62 -24.58
C LYS A 398 16.86 17.14 -24.74
N ASN A 399 15.67 17.73 -24.84
CA ASN A 399 15.51 19.18 -24.92
C ASN A 399 16.01 19.86 -23.65
N LYS A 400 15.65 19.34 -22.47
CA LYS A 400 16.07 19.87 -21.18
C LYS A 400 17.60 19.86 -21.03
N GLN A 401 18.26 18.76 -21.41
CA GLN A 401 19.71 18.66 -21.43
C GLN A 401 20.35 19.65 -22.40
N LYS A 402 19.80 19.79 -23.63
CA LYS A 402 20.29 20.78 -24.61
C LYS A 402 20.19 22.21 -24.07
N ALA A 403 19.08 22.55 -23.42
CA ALA A 403 18.89 23.86 -22.82
C ALA A 403 19.88 24.08 -21.66
N ASN A 404 20.20 23.05 -20.87
CA ASN A 404 21.20 23.13 -19.81
C ASN A 404 22.62 23.39 -20.33
N LEU A 405 22.97 23.03 -21.56
CA LEU A 405 24.28 23.37 -22.13
C LEU A 405 24.50 24.89 -22.23
N GLN A 406 23.42 25.66 -22.32
CA GLN A 406 23.47 27.13 -22.41
C GLN A 406 23.34 27.82 -21.04
N ARG A 407 23.08 27.07 -19.96
CA ARG A 407 22.97 27.60 -18.59
C ARG A 407 24.30 27.46 -17.86
N PRO A 408 24.75 28.48 -17.10
CA PRO A 408 25.95 28.36 -16.26
C PRO A 408 25.72 27.36 -15.12
N ASP A 409 26.81 26.90 -14.50
CA ASP A 409 26.73 26.02 -13.32
C ASP A 409 26.02 26.75 -12.17
N GLY A 410 25.16 26.04 -11.43
CA GLY A 410 24.30 26.64 -10.40
C GLY A 410 22.98 27.24 -10.95
N GLU A 411 22.82 27.37 -12.27
CA GLU A 411 21.56 27.76 -12.90
C GLU A 411 20.91 26.62 -13.71
N LYS A 412 21.61 25.51 -13.89
CA LYS A 412 21.11 24.33 -14.62
C LYS A 412 19.91 23.73 -13.91
N TYR A 413 18.96 23.24 -14.69
CA TYR A 413 17.79 22.53 -14.20
C TYR A 413 18.15 21.06 -13.95
N ALA A 414 17.41 20.39 -13.08
CA ALA A 414 17.59 18.97 -12.85
C ALA A 414 17.25 18.16 -14.11
N GLU A 415 18.22 17.42 -14.65
CA GLU A 415 17.98 16.53 -15.79
C GLU A 415 17.18 15.30 -15.36
N LEU A 416 16.43 14.72 -16.30
CA LEU A 416 15.67 13.49 -16.04
C LEU A 416 16.66 12.34 -15.84
N THR A 417 16.67 11.75 -14.64
CA THR A 417 17.56 10.64 -14.28
C THR A 417 16.83 9.31 -14.16
N ARG A 418 15.50 9.36 -13.98
CA ARG A 418 14.66 8.19 -13.72
C ARG A 418 13.34 8.22 -14.48
N ILE A 419 13.01 7.10 -15.12
CA ILE A 419 11.68 6.80 -15.69
C ILE A 419 11.08 5.61 -14.95
N ARG A 420 9.81 5.74 -14.55
CA ARG A 420 9.08 4.66 -13.89
C ARG A 420 7.74 4.38 -14.54
N LEU A 421 7.36 3.10 -14.59
CA LEU A 421 6.03 2.62 -14.97
C LEU A 421 5.37 1.96 -13.77
N GLY A 422 4.23 2.48 -13.31
CA GLY A 422 3.41 1.85 -12.27
C GLY A 422 2.42 0.85 -12.88
N SER A 423 2.52 -0.43 -12.54
CA SER A 423 1.62 -1.47 -13.08
C SER A 423 1.43 -2.67 -12.15
N ARG A 424 0.17 -2.97 -11.85
CA ARG A 424 -0.26 -4.19 -11.17
C ARG A 424 -0.56 -5.33 -12.16
N LEU A 425 -0.52 -5.11 -13.47
CA LEU A 425 -0.82 -6.17 -14.45
C LEU A 425 0.09 -7.39 -14.35
N LEU A 426 1.28 -7.30 -13.77
CA LEU A 426 2.09 -8.51 -13.52
C LEU A 426 1.38 -9.49 -12.57
N ALA A 427 0.59 -9.00 -11.62
CA ALA A 427 -0.25 -9.80 -10.73
C ALA A 427 -1.67 -10.01 -11.29
N TYR A 428 -2.27 -8.98 -11.90
CA TYR A 428 -3.67 -9.01 -12.36
C TYR A 428 -3.89 -9.66 -13.73
N LEU A 429 -2.90 -9.57 -14.63
CA LEU A 429 -3.02 -9.99 -16.02
C LEU A 429 -1.64 -10.10 -16.70
N PRO A 430 -0.79 -11.07 -16.30
CA PRO A 430 0.59 -11.15 -16.78
C PRO A 430 0.70 -11.35 -18.29
N MET A 431 -0.34 -11.92 -18.93
CA MET A 431 -0.45 -12.07 -20.39
C MET A 431 -0.33 -10.75 -21.17
N ARG A 432 -0.42 -9.59 -20.51
CA ARG A 432 -0.17 -8.28 -21.14
C ARG A 432 1.28 -8.12 -21.62
N VAL A 433 2.24 -8.84 -21.02
CA VAL A 433 3.66 -8.74 -21.35
C VAL A 433 3.97 -9.59 -22.59
N ASP A 434 3.75 -8.97 -23.75
CA ASP A 434 4.05 -9.52 -25.07
C ASP A 434 5.42 -9.07 -25.61
N LYS A 435 5.82 -9.64 -26.74
CA LYS A 435 7.10 -9.33 -27.39
C LYS A 435 7.22 -7.85 -27.78
N GLU A 436 6.17 -7.27 -28.35
CA GLU A 436 6.18 -5.87 -28.80
C GLU A 436 6.42 -4.90 -27.64
N LEU A 437 5.80 -5.14 -26.48
CA LEU A 437 6.06 -4.36 -25.27
C LEU A 437 7.53 -4.44 -24.86
N ILE A 438 8.12 -5.64 -24.87
CA ILE A 438 9.54 -5.82 -24.52
C ILE A 438 10.46 -5.07 -25.48
N ASP A 439 10.17 -5.11 -26.79
CA ASP A 439 10.95 -4.41 -27.81
C ASP A 439 10.88 -2.89 -27.60
N ILE A 440 9.71 -2.34 -27.27
CA ILE A 440 9.53 -0.92 -26.91
C ILE A 440 10.38 -0.55 -25.68
N LEU A 441 10.32 -1.36 -24.61
CA LEU A 441 11.03 -1.07 -23.37
C LEU A 441 12.55 -1.16 -23.55
N LYS A 442 13.04 -2.07 -24.41
CA LYS A 442 14.46 -2.18 -24.79
C LYS A 442 14.94 -0.93 -25.54
N ASP A 443 14.19 -0.48 -26.56
CA ASP A 443 14.51 0.74 -27.32
C ASP A 443 14.57 1.97 -26.38
N VAL A 444 13.58 2.10 -25.50
CA VAL A 444 13.50 3.22 -24.55
C VAL A 444 14.66 3.19 -23.56
N LYS A 445 15.03 2.01 -23.03
CA LYS A 445 16.21 1.88 -22.17
C LYS A 445 17.46 2.33 -22.91
N GLN A 446 17.70 1.78 -24.10
CA GLN A 446 18.90 2.06 -24.90
C GLN A 446 19.04 3.57 -25.20
N ARG A 447 18.00 4.17 -25.77
CA ARG A 447 18.00 5.60 -26.16
C ARG A 447 18.00 6.52 -24.95
N GLY A 448 17.25 6.18 -23.89
CA GLY A 448 17.24 6.97 -22.67
C GLY A 448 18.59 6.95 -21.95
N SER A 449 19.28 5.81 -21.93
CA SER A 449 20.64 5.73 -21.38
C SER A 449 21.64 6.61 -22.13
N MET A 450 21.53 6.73 -23.46
CA MET A 450 22.34 7.65 -24.27
C MET A 450 22.07 9.12 -23.95
N ILE A 451 20.84 9.47 -23.53
CA ILE A 451 20.47 10.83 -23.08
C ILE A 451 20.99 11.12 -21.65
N GLY A 452 21.38 10.08 -20.90
CA GLY A 452 21.89 10.21 -19.53
C GLY A 452 20.93 9.70 -18.45
N ILE A 453 19.78 9.14 -18.82
CA ILE A 453 18.84 8.51 -17.88
C ILE A 453 19.48 7.24 -17.31
N LYS A 454 19.55 7.13 -15.99
CA LYS A 454 20.27 6.05 -15.29
C LYS A 454 19.35 4.95 -14.78
N GLN A 455 18.10 5.28 -14.46
CA GLN A 455 17.18 4.36 -13.78
C GLN A 455 15.89 4.17 -14.57
N PHE A 456 15.60 2.92 -14.94
CA PHE A 456 14.37 2.49 -15.60
C PHE A 456 13.71 1.44 -14.72
N ILE A 457 12.54 1.76 -14.15
CA ILE A 457 11.92 0.95 -13.10
C ILE A 457 10.46 0.64 -13.43
N ILE A 458 10.06 -0.61 -13.30
CA ILE A 458 8.66 -1.02 -13.26
C ILE A 458 8.28 -1.21 -11.80
N GLN A 459 7.34 -0.41 -11.32
CA GLN A 459 6.80 -0.50 -9.97
C GLN A 459 5.53 -1.33 -10.01
N THR A 460 5.59 -2.51 -9.44
CA THR A 460 4.48 -3.44 -9.37
C THR A 460 3.85 -3.51 -7.99
N HIS A 461 2.76 -4.26 -7.89
CA HIS A 461 1.90 -4.35 -6.70
C HIS A 461 1.41 -5.79 -6.53
N PHE A 462 2.34 -6.69 -6.23
CA PHE A 462 2.07 -7.98 -5.62
C PHE A 462 1.78 -7.79 -4.13
N GLN A 463 0.69 -8.40 -3.71
CA GLN A 463 0.11 -8.37 -2.38
C GLN A 463 0.32 -9.66 -1.61
N THR A 464 0.48 -10.79 -2.29
CA THR A 464 0.60 -12.12 -1.66
C THR A 464 1.50 -13.06 -2.47
N PRO A 465 2.21 -14.00 -1.82
CA PRO A 465 3.01 -15.00 -2.53
C PRO A 465 2.22 -15.80 -3.57
N LEU A 466 0.90 -15.90 -3.39
CA LEU A 466 -0.03 -16.56 -4.31
C LEU A 466 -0.12 -15.87 -5.67
N GLU A 467 0.08 -14.57 -5.76
CA GLU A 467 0.02 -13.83 -7.03
C GLU A 467 1.28 -14.07 -7.88
N VAL A 468 2.37 -14.58 -7.31
CA VAL A 468 3.56 -14.98 -8.07
C VAL A 468 3.31 -16.34 -8.73
N THR A 469 2.64 -16.30 -9.89
CA THR A 469 2.27 -17.47 -10.70
C THR A 469 3.35 -17.81 -11.73
N PRO A 470 3.28 -18.98 -12.39
CA PRO A 470 4.13 -19.28 -13.54
C PRO A 470 4.05 -18.20 -14.65
N GLU A 471 2.85 -17.70 -14.94
CA GLU A 471 2.66 -16.63 -15.93
C GLU A 471 3.27 -15.30 -15.46
N ALA A 472 3.15 -14.97 -14.17
CA ALA A 472 3.79 -13.78 -13.60
C ALA A 472 5.32 -13.88 -13.63
N LEU A 473 5.89 -15.05 -13.34
CA LEU A 473 7.33 -15.29 -13.42
C LEU A 473 7.87 -15.12 -14.85
N ASP A 474 7.15 -15.63 -15.86
CA ASP A 474 7.52 -15.44 -17.26
C ASP A 474 7.51 -13.95 -17.65
N SER A 475 6.46 -13.22 -17.25
CA SER A 475 6.37 -11.77 -17.46
C SER A 475 7.48 -10.99 -16.76
N ILE A 476 7.80 -11.33 -15.51
CA ILE A 476 8.93 -10.76 -14.75
C ILE A 476 10.24 -11.00 -15.50
N LYS A 477 10.52 -12.24 -15.92
CA LYS A 477 11.73 -12.60 -16.66
C LYS A 477 11.86 -11.80 -17.95
N LYS A 478 10.79 -11.69 -18.73
CA LYS A 478 10.75 -10.90 -19.97
C LYS A 478 11.06 -9.43 -19.72
N LEU A 479 10.46 -8.81 -18.71
CA LEU A 479 10.69 -7.41 -18.36
C LEU A 479 12.11 -7.15 -17.84
N LEU A 480 12.65 -8.05 -17.00
CA LEU A 480 14.06 -7.97 -16.57
C LEU A 480 15.03 -8.10 -17.76
N SER A 481 14.70 -8.90 -18.78
CA SER A 481 15.48 -9.00 -20.02
C SER A 481 15.45 -7.72 -20.88
N ALA A 482 14.47 -6.83 -20.67
CA ALA A 482 14.47 -5.48 -21.24
C ALA A 482 15.45 -4.55 -20.50
N GLY A 483 16.05 -5.01 -19.39
CA GLY A 483 17.01 -4.28 -18.59
C GLY A 483 16.40 -3.30 -17.59
N TRP A 484 15.07 -3.29 -17.46
CA TRP A 484 14.33 -2.53 -16.47
C TRP A 484 14.41 -3.22 -15.12
N LEU A 485 14.59 -2.46 -14.04
CA LEU A 485 14.48 -2.98 -12.67
C LEU A 485 12.99 -3.16 -12.34
N ILE A 486 12.63 -4.22 -11.63
CA ILE A 486 11.26 -4.40 -11.13
C ILE A 486 11.28 -4.24 -9.62
N THR A 487 10.40 -3.38 -9.11
CA THR A 487 10.24 -3.13 -7.69
C THR A 487 8.80 -3.34 -7.25
N ASN A 488 8.56 -3.84 -6.04
CA ASN A 488 7.22 -4.12 -5.54
C ASN A 488 6.78 -3.14 -4.45
N GLN A 489 5.52 -2.73 -4.52
CA GLN A 489 4.84 -1.96 -3.49
C GLN A 489 3.69 -2.80 -2.91
N LEU A 490 3.76 -3.08 -1.62
CA LEU A 490 2.76 -3.82 -0.88
C LEU A 490 1.85 -2.85 -0.12
N VAL A 491 0.56 -3.17 0.04
CA VAL A 491 -0.29 -2.52 1.06
C VAL A 491 -0.44 -3.47 2.24
N TYR A 492 -0.07 -3.05 3.43
CA TYR A 492 -0.03 -3.87 4.63
C TYR A 492 -1.41 -3.96 5.29
N ASN A 493 -2.34 -4.66 4.64
CA ASN A 493 -3.69 -4.91 5.15
C ASN A 493 -3.72 -6.06 6.16
N VAL A 494 -4.85 -6.26 6.84
CA VAL A 494 -5.01 -7.31 7.88
C VAL A 494 -4.60 -8.71 7.38
N ALA A 495 -4.96 -9.08 6.15
CA ALA A 495 -4.64 -10.40 5.62
C ALA A 495 -3.14 -10.58 5.35
N ALA A 496 -2.47 -9.54 4.85
CA ALA A 496 -1.03 -9.52 4.61
C ALA A 496 -0.21 -9.22 5.88
N SER A 497 -0.82 -8.70 6.94
CA SER A 497 -0.13 -8.41 8.20
C SER A 497 0.05 -9.62 9.10
N ARG A 498 -0.47 -10.79 8.72
CA ARG A 498 -0.29 -12.04 9.45
C ARG A 498 1.18 -12.48 9.41
N ARG A 499 1.67 -13.04 10.52
CA ARG A 499 3.09 -13.39 10.73
C ARG A 499 3.66 -14.22 9.57
N GLY A 500 4.80 -13.81 9.05
CA GLY A 500 5.54 -14.50 7.98
C GLY A 500 5.02 -14.29 6.56
N HIS A 501 3.85 -13.65 6.38
CA HIS A 501 3.22 -13.50 5.06
C HIS A 501 4.05 -12.59 4.14
N THR A 502 4.40 -11.40 4.62
CA THR A 502 5.25 -10.44 3.88
C THR A 502 6.67 -10.94 3.70
N ALA A 503 7.24 -11.60 4.70
CA ALA A 503 8.54 -12.26 4.60
C ALA A 503 8.56 -13.32 3.49
N ARG A 504 7.51 -14.16 3.39
CA ARG A 504 7.35 -15.12 2.29
C ARG A 504 7.20 -14.41 0.94
N LEU A 505 6.48 -13.29 0.89
CA LEU A 505 6.33 -12.52 -0.34
C LEU A 505 7.67 -11.94 -0.80
N ARG A 506 8.47 -11.36 0.11
CA ARG A 506 9.82 -10.86 -0.19
C ARG A 506 10.68 -11.98 -0.76
N GLU A 507 10.72 -13.14 -0.12
CA GLU A 507 11.50 -14.30 -0.58
C GLU A 507 11.15 -14.67 -2.02
N VAL A 508 9.87 -14.87 -2.32
CA VAL A 508 9.43 -15.34 -3.64
C VAL A 508 9.69 -14.27 -4.71
N LEU A 509 9.46 -12.99 -4.41
CA LEU A 509 9.74 -11.89 -5.32
C LEU A 509 11.24 -11.72 -5.57
N ASN A 510 12.07 -11.79 -4.53
CA ASN A 510 13.52 -11.66 -4.67
C ASN A 510 14.11 -12.81 -5.49
N LYS A 511 13.63 -14.04 -5.30
CA LYS A 511 13.98 -15.19 -6.15
C LYS A 511 13.61 -14.97 -7.63
N ALA A 512 12.55 -14.21 -7.91
CA ALA A 512 12.14 -13.83 -9.26
C ALA A 512 12.90 -12.60 -9.82
N GLY A 513 13.81 -11.99 -9.06
CA GLY A 513 14.54 -10.79 -9.49
C GLY A 513 13.79 -9.47 -9.22
N VAL A 514 12.80 -9.47 -8.34
CA VAL A 514 12.02 -8.28 -7.94
C VAL A 514 12.48 -7.78 -6.57
N LEU A 515 12.78 -6.49 -6.46
CA LEU A 515 13.11 -5.85 -5.18
C LEU A 515 11.86 -5.33 -4.48
N CYS A 516 11.75 -5.45 -3.17
CA CYS A 516 10.66 -4.82 -2.44
C CYS A 516 11.02 -3.35 -2.15
N TYR A 517 10.08 -2.42 -2.34
CA TYR A 517 10.32 -0.97 -2.24
C TYR A 517 9.53 -0.28 -1.13
N TYR A 518 8.21 -0.46 -1.08
CA TYR A 518 7.40 0.07 0.01
C TYR A 518 6.44 -0.98 0.54
N THR A 519 6.23 -0.94 1.85
CA THR A 519 5.14 -1.59 2.56
C THR A 519 4.27 -0.50 3.16
N PHE A 520 3.14 -0.21 2.49
CA PHE A 520 2.24 0.88 2.83
C PHE A 520 1.28 0.49 3.94
N SER A 521 1.28 1.19 5.06
CA SER A 521 0.17 1.11 6.02
C SER A 521 -1.13 1.58 5.38
N VAL A 522 -2.23 0.92 5.74
CA VAL A 522 -3.57 1.26 5.25
C VAL A 522 -4.00 2.62 5.81
N LYS A 523 -4.73 3.38 5.00
CA LYS A 523 -5.23 4.72 5.37
C LYS A 523 -6.31 4.64 6.44
N GLY A 524 -6.38 5.68 7.27
CA GLY A 524 -7.23 5.76 8.47
C GLY A 524 -8.73 5.92 8.24
N PHE A 525 -9.20 6.07 7.00
CA PHE A 525 -10.63 6.28 6.75
C PHE A 525 -11.50 5.04 6.96
N ASN A 526 -12.75 5.26 7.39
CA ASN A 526 -13.69 4.22 7.81
C ASN A 526 -13.95 3.15 6.74
N GLU A 527 -13.94 3.48 5.44
CA GLU A 527 -14.08 2.48 4.37
C GLU A 527 -13.02 1.38 4.42
N ASN A 528 -11.86 1.66 5.03
CA ASN A 528 -10.76 0.72 5.14
C ASN A 528 -10.79 -0.07 6.46
N TYR A 529 -11.79 0.10 7.33
CA TYR A 529 -11.80 -0.47 8.67
C TYR A 529 -11.55 -1.98 8.64
N ALA A 530 -12.28 -2.75 7.83
CA ALA A 530 -12.10 -4.20 7.73
C ALA A 530 -10.67 -4.62 7.31
N VAL A 531 -9.98 -3.81 6.50
CA VAL A 531 -8.64 -4.11 5.98
C VAL A 531 -7.52 -3.38 6.73
N PHE A 532 -7.83 -2.53 7.71
CA PHE A 532 -6.86 -1.74 8.46
C PHE A 532 -6.06 -2.60 9.45
N ALA A 533 -4.75 -2.68 9.24
CA ALA A 533 -3.80 -3.17 10.21
C ALA A 533 -3.18 -1.97 10.96
N PRO A 534 -3.18 -1.97 12.32
CA PRO A 534 -2.58 -0.89 13.10
C PRO A 534 -1.10 -0.67 12.79
N ILE A 535 -0.64 0.57 13.00
CA ILE A 535 0.74 0.97 12.72
C ILE A 535 1.71 0.23 13.65
N SER A 536 1.30 -0.04 14.89
CA SER A 536 2.06 -0.89 15.82
C SER A 536 2.41 -2.26 15.21
N ARG A 537 1.52 -2.84 14.38
CA ARG A 537 1.78 -4.09 13.67
C ARG A 537 2.81 -3.94 12.55
N SER A 538 2.83 -2.79 11.88
CA SER A 538 3.86 -2.45 10.90
C SER A 538 5.24 -2.35 11.55
N ILE A 539 5.34 -1.74 12.74
CA ILE A 539 6.59 -1.67 13.50
C ILE A 539 7.00 -3.04 14.08
N GLN A 540 6.02 -3.85 14.52
CA GLN A 540 6.27 -5.22 14.96
C GLN A 540 6.85 -6.08 13.83
N GLU A 541 6.28 -5.98 12.62
CA GLU A 541 6.81 -6.70 11.45
C GLU A 541 8.23 -6.26 11.11
N GLN A 542 8.48 -4.95 11.11
CA GLN A 542 9.81 -4.41 10.90
C GLN A 542 10.82 -4.97 11.90
N THR A 543 10.46 -4.93 13.19
CA THR A 543 11.39 -5.24 14.30
C THR A 543 11.63 -6.74 14.48
N GLU A 544 10.62 -7.57 14.20
CA GLU A 544 10.65 -8.99 14.57
C GLU A 544 10.74 -9.95 13.38
N GLU A 545 10.36 -9.52 12.18
CA GLU A 545 10.31 -10.38 11.00
C GLU A 545 11.25 -9.87 9.91
N LYS A 546 11.15 -8.60 9.56
CA LYS A 546 11.92 -7.98 8.48
C LYS A 546 13.42 -7.89 8.78
N ILE A 547 13.80 -7.76 10.06
CA ILE A 547 15.19 -7.70 10.52
C ILE A 547 16.07 -8.84 9.97
N TRP A 548 15.47 -10.00 9.67
CA TRP A 548 16.17 -11.16 9.09
C TRP A 548 16.62 -11.00 7.63
N GLY A 549 16.15 -9.97 6.94
CA GLY A 549 16.61 -9.60 5.60
C GLY A 549 17.42 -8.32 5.56
N GLU A 550 17.76 -7.74 6.72
CA GLU A 550 18.58 -6.53 6.78
C GLU A 550 20.01 -6.80 6.31
N LEU A 551 20.55 -5.82 5.58
CA LEU A 551 21.89 -5.88 5.00
C LEU A 551 22.84 -5.04 5.85
N ASN A 552 24.05 -5.54 6.07
CA ASN A 552 25.15 -4.69 6.56
C ASN A 552 25.67 -3.76 5.44
N ASP A 553 26.47 -2.75 5.77
CA ASP A 553 26.86 -1.71 4.80
C ASP A 553 27.72 -2.21 3.64
N CYS A 554 28.51 -3.27 3.85
CA CYS A 554 29.26 -3.94 2.79
C CYS A 554 28.29 -4.63 1.80
N GLN A 555 27.33 -5.40 2.33
CA GLN A 555 26.27 -6.04 1.55
C GLN A 555 25.40 -5.03 0.79
N LYS A 556 25.05 -3.89 1.40
CA LYS A 556 24.29 -2.82 0.74
C LYS A 556 25.04 -2.28 -0.47
N THR A 557 26.35 -2.07 -0.33
CA THR A 557 27.21 -1.52 -1.39
C THR A 557 27.39 -2.53 -2.52
N GLU A 558 27.69 -3.79 -2.19
CA GLU A 558 27.78 -4.88 -3.17
C GLU A 558 26.48 -5.01 -3.98
N LEU A 559 25.32 -5.04 -3.31
CA LEU A 559 24.04 -5.17 -4.00
C LEU A 559 23.75 -3.97 -4.91
N ASP A 560 24.08 -2.75 -4.48
CA ASP A 560 23.90 -1.53 -5.29
C ASP A 560 24.76 -1.55 -6.56
N GLU A 561 26.03 -1.96 -6.46
CA GLU A 561 26.95 -2.12 -7.61
C GLU A 561 26.44 -3.20 -8.57
N LEU A 562 26.07 -4.37 -8.05
CA LEU A 562 25.53 -5.48 -8.86
C LEU A 562 24.31 -5.07 -9.69
N LEU A 563 23.44 -4.23 -9.13
CA LEU A 563 22.20 -3.78 -9.78
C LEU A 563 22.42 -2.64 -10.80
N LYS A 564 23.56 -1.91 -10.71
CA LYS A 564 23.95 -0.84 -11.63
C LYS A 564 24.68 -1.35 -12.87
N GLU A 565 25.61 -2.29 -12.71
CA GLU A 565 26.56 -2.69 -13.76
C GLU A 565 25.98 -3.70 -14.75
N ASN A 566 25.04 -4.54 -14.32
CA ASN A 566 24.59 -5.68 -15.12
C ASN A 566 23.36 -5.38 -15.97
N ASN A 567 23.51 -5.54 -17.29
CA ASN A 567 22.40 -5.47 -18.23
C ASN A 567 21.45 -6.67 -18.12
N GLU A 568 21.93 -7.82 -17.63
CA GLU A 568 21.14 -9.02 -17.36
C GLU A 568 20.79 -9.15 -15.88
N LYS A 569 19.58 -8.70 -15.51
CA LYS A 569 19.15 -8.58 -14.12
C LYS A 569 18.48 -9.83 -13.52
N GLY A 570 18.22 -10.86 -14.35
CA GLY A 570 17.30 -11.95 -14.03
C GLY A 570 17.60 -12.75 -12.76
N ASN A 571 18.88 -13.08 -12.52
CA ASN A 571 19.28 -14.00 -11.44
C ASN A 571 20.15 -13.36 -10.35
N LEU A 572 20.48 -12.07 -10.47
CA LEU A 572 21.46 -11.41 -9.61
C LEU A 572 21.06 -11.47 -8.13
N ILE A 573 19.79 -11.14 -7.85
CA ILE A 573 19.26 -11.11 -6.48
C ILE A 573 19.26 -12.51 -5.86
N ALA A 574 18.87 -13.53 -6.61
CA ALA A 574 18.86 -14.92 -6.13
C ALA A 574 20.29 -15.41 -5.80
N THR A 575 21.27 -15.09 -6.64
CA THR A 575 22.68 -15.39 -6.39
C THR A 575 23.21 -14.65 -5.16
N PHE A 576 22.88 -13.37 -5.01
CA PHE A 576 23.27 -12.56 -3.85
C PHE A 576 22.71 -13.13 -2.54
N LEU A 577 21.42 -13.49 -2.52
CA LEU A 577 20.79 -14.12 -1.36
C LEU A 577 21.49 -15.42 -0.96
N LYS A 578 21.82 -16.27 -1.94
CA LYS A 578 22.53 -17.53 -1.71
C LYS A 578 23.94 -17.29 -1.17
N LYS A 579 24.65 -16.29 -1.69
CA LYS A 579 26.01 -15.93 -1.25
C LYS A 579 26.05 -15.54 0.23
N HIS A 580 25.03 -14.80 0.70
CA HIS A 580 24.98 -14.23 2.05
C HIS A 580 24.08 -14.99 3.03
N ASP A 581 23.57 -16.18 2.64
CA ASP A 581 22.61 -17.00 3.42
C ASP A 581 21.41 -16.19 3.95
N LEU A 582 20.89 -15.27 3.13
CA LEU A 582 19.76 -14.43 3.49
C LEU A 582 18.43 -15.08 3.06
N PRO A 583 17.40 -15.11 3.93
CA PRO A 583 16.10 -15.63 3.55
C PRO A 583 15.38 -14.75 2.52
N PHE A 584 15.61 -13.44 2.56
CA PHE A 584 15.07 -12.43 1.65
C PHE A 584 15.83 -11.11 1.85
N LEU A 585 15.57 -10.12 0.99
CA LEU A 585 16.10 -8.76 1.09
C LEU A 585 15.05 -7.82 1.70
N ALA A 586 15.40 -7.15 2.79
CA ALA A 586 14.59 -6.13 3.44
C ALA A 586 14.82 -4.73 2.84
N THR A 587 14.76 -4.59 1.51
CA THR A 587 15.02 -3.31 0.83
C THR A 587 13.84 -2.33 0.88
N ASP A 588 12.65 -2.81 1.22
CA ASP A 588 11.45 -1.97 1.30
C ASP A 588 11.45 -1.09 2.54
N ARG A 589 10.59 -0.07 2.57
CA ARG A 589 10.35 0.78 3.75
C ARG A 589 8.90 0.68 4.18
N ASN A 590 8.65 0.56 5.48
CA ASN A 590 7.32 0.66 6.05
C ASN A 590 6.95 2.16 6.09
N VAL A 591 5.84 2.55 5.45
CA VAL A 591 5.46 3.96 5.30
C VAL A 591 3.94 4.16 5.36
N LEU A 592 3.50 5.27 5.95
CA LEU A 592 2.14 5.79 5.79
C LEU A 592 2.18 7.00 4.84
N ASN A 593 1.20 7.14 3.94
CA ASN A 593 1.05 8.39 3.20
C ASN A 593 0.45 9.43 4.15
N LEU A 594 1.15 10.54 4.36
CA LEU A 594 0.65 11.68 5.13
C LEU A 594 0.11 12.75 4.15
N PRO A 595 -1.11 13.25 4.33
CA PRO A 595 -1.68 14.31 3.49
C PRO A 595 -0.76 15.53 3.43
N ALA A 596 -0.55 16.12 2.24
CA ALA A 596 0.31 17.29 1.96
C ALA A 596 1.81 17.16 2.27
N ILE A 597 2.22 16.30 3.22
CA ILE A 597 3.61 16.19 3.68
C ILE A 597 4.39 15.22 2.82
N GLY A 598 3.89 13.99 2.64
CA GLY A 598 4.75 12.94 2.13
C GLY A 598 4.40 11.53 2.55
N LYS A 599 5.45 10.79 2.85
CA LYS A 599 5.44 9.42 3.31
C LYS A 599 6.33 9.43 4.53
N SER A 600 5.83 8.91 5.65
CA SER A 600 6.59 8.84 6.90
C SER A 600 6.10 7.66 7.71
N MET A 601 6.99 7.17 8.57
CA MET A 601 6.70 6.26 9.68
C MET A 601 7.39 6.75 10.96
N THR A 602 7.79 8.02 10.98
CA THR A 602 8.28 8.69 12.19
C THR A 602 7.08 9.22 12.96
N PHE A 603 6.78 8.61 14.09
CA PHE A 603 5.62 8.98 14.90
C PHE A 603 5.81 8.65 16.38
N GLN A 604 4.97 9.26 17.21
CA GLN A 604 4.73 8.89 18.60
C GLN A 604 3.24 8.81 18.90
N THR A 605 2.83 7.84 19.71
CA THR A 605 1.45 7.75 20.23
C THR A 605 1.29 8.75 21.36
N VAL A 606 0.37 9.70 21.20
CA VAL A 606 0.13 10.81 22.15
C VAL A 606 -1.20 10.70 22.89
N GLY A 607 -2.06 9.79 22.46
CA GLY A 607 -3.35 9.54 23.10
C GLY A 607 -4.05 8.32 22.53
N ILE A 608 -5.19 7.99 23.11
CA ILE A 608 -6.12 6.94 22.71
C ILE A 608 -7.54 7.50 22.86
N THR A 609 -8.37 7.35 21.82
CA THR A 609 -9.78 7.83 21.82
C THR A 609 -10.67 6.98 22.72
N ALA A 610 -11.89 7.44 22.98
CA ALA A 610 -12.90 6.68 23.74
C ALA A 610 -13.20 5.30 23.13
N GLU A 611 -13.05 5.13 21.81
CA GLU A 611 -13.24 3.86 21.11
C GLU A 611 -11.99 2.93 21.17
N GLY A 612 -10.89 3.39 21.77
CA GLY A 612 -9.63 2.64 21.85
C GLY A 612 -8.72 2.79 20.63
N LYS A 613 -8.92 3.82 19.79
CA LYS A 613 -8.07 4.09 18.62
C LYS A 613 -6.89 4.96 19.03
N ARG A 614 -5.66 4.63 18.62
CA ARG A 614 -4.47 5.41 18.96
C ARG A 614 -4.41 6.72 18.17
N ILE A 615 -3.98 7.78 18.84
CA ILE A 615 -3.76 9.12 18.30
C ILE A 615 -2.25 9.30 18.12
N MET A 616 -1.82 9.57 16.90
CA MET A 616 -0.43 9.56 16.49
C MET A 616 0.03 10.96 16.10
N LEU A 617 1.10 11.43 16.72
CA LEU A 617 1.83 12.61 16.30
C LEU A 617 2.92 12.17 15.32
N PHE A 618 2.81 12.60 14.06
CA PHE A 618 3.76 12.31 13.00
C PHE A 618 4.77 13.45 12.81
N ASP A 619 5.97 13.04 12.40
CA ASP A 619 6.97 13.91 11.82
C ASP A 619 7.23 13.53 10.35
N HIS A 620 7.90 14.41 9.61
CA HIS A 620 8.24 14.22 8.20
C HIS A 620 9.45 13.28 8.01
N ASP A 621 9.67 12.83 6.77
CA ASP A 621 10.79 11.96 6.41
C ASP A 621 12.05 12.80 6.13
N GLY A 622 12.89 13.00 7.14
CA GLY A 622 14.14 13.75 7.02
C GLY A 622 15.15 13.18 6.01
N SER A 623 14.95 11.95 5.51
CA SER A 623 15.86 11.34 4.53
C SER A 623 15.64 11.82 3.08
N ARG A 624 14.67 12.71 2.82
CA ARG A 624 14.35 13.18 1.47
C ARG A 624 13.92 14.65 1.44
N LYS A 625 14.00 15.27 0.26
CA LYS A 625 13.48 16.63 0.06
C LYS A 625 11.95 16.64 0.06
N HIS A 626 11.39 17.61 0.76
CA HIS A 626 9.96 17.88 0.84
C HIS A 626 9.62 19.23 0.20
N SER A 627 8.34 19.47 -0.08
CA SER A 627 7.87 20.81 -0.43
C SER A 627 8.12 21.75 0.76
N PRO A 628 8.57 23.00 0.56
CA PRO A 628 8.81 23.93 1.67
C PRO A 628 7.59 24.22 2.54
N ILE A 629 6.37 23.87 2.09
CA ILE A 629 5.14 24.01 2.87
C ILE A 629 5.21 23.27 4.23
N ILE A 630 6.02 22.21 4.34
CA ILE A 630 6.17 21.47 5.60
C ILE A 630 6.70 22.35 6.73
N ASN A 631 7.41 23.44 6.43
CA ASN A 631 7.94 24.37 7.42
C ASN A 631 6.84 25.24 8.07
N GLN A 632 5.66 25.29 7.45
CA GLN A 632 4.46 25.98 7.96
C GLN A 632 3.42 25.01 8.51
N MET A 633 3.51 23.73 8.13
CA MET A 633 2.66 22.67 8.67
C MET A 633 3.16 22.36 10.08
N GLY A 634 2.42 22.78 11.10
CA GLY A 634 2.70 22.44 12.50
C GLY A 634 2.58 20.93 12.77
N ASN A 635 2.27 20.57 14.00
CA ASN A 635 2.16 19.18 14.42
C ASN A 635 1.08 18.41 13.62
N VAL A 636 1.42 17.18 13.22
CA VAL A 636 0.58 16.35 12.34
C VAL A 636 -0.05 15.23 13.15
N PHE A 637 -1.34 15.33 13.41
CA PHE A 637 -2.08 14.30 14.15
C PHE A 637 -2.88 13.40 13.22
N ILE A 638 -2.78 12.09 13.42
CA ILE A 638 -3.60 11.09 12.73
C ILE A 638 -4.17 10.11 13.75
N VAL A 639 -5.47 9.84 13.67
CA VAL A 639 -6.13 8.80 14.46
C VAL A 639 -6.16 7.50 13.66
N GLU A 640 -5.75 6.39 14.28
CA GLU A 640 -5.88 5.07 13.68
C GLU A 640 -7.35 4.70 13.46
N ASN A 641 -7.65 3.91 12.43
CA ASN A 641 -9.05 3.56 12.16
C ASN A 641 -9.60 2.48 13.11
N LYS A 642 -8.72 1.65 13.67
CA LYS A 642 -9.08 0.45 14.44
C LYS A 642 -8.21 0.34 15.69
N SER A 643 -8.82 0.00 16.82
CA SER A 643 -8.12 -0.32 18.07
C SER A 643 -7.25 -1.58 17.91
N LEU A 644 -6.20 -1.71 18.73
CA LEU A 644 -5.40 -2.93 18.75
C LEU A 644 -6.21 -4.16 19.18
N ALA A 645 -7.12 -3.96 20.13
CA ALA A 645 -8.01 -5.01 20.61
C ALA A 645 -8.94 -5.53 19.50
N ALA A 646 -9.59 -4.65 18.74
CA ALA A 646 -10.42 -5.05 17.61
C ALA A 646 -9.61 -5.74 16.50
N TYR A 647 -8.39 -5.27 16.23
CA TYR A 647 -7.48 -5.92 15.28
C TYR A 647 -7.13 -7.35 15.73
N LEU A 648 -6.77 -7.55 17.00
CA LEU A 648 -6.46 -8.88 17.54
C LEU A 648 -7.68 -9.80 17.52
N ARG A 649 -8.88 -9.31 17.88
CA ARG A 649 -10.12 -10.09 17.73
C ARG A 649 -10.34 -10.52 16.28
N GLN A 650 -10.09 -9.64 15.31
CA GLN A 650 -10.17 -10.00 13.90
C GLN A 650 -9.15 -11.08 13.52
N LEU A 651 -7.89 -10.99 13.97
CA LEU A 651 -6.90 -12.03 13.74
C LEU A 651 -7.32 -13.40 14.31
N ASP A 652 -7.89 -13.44 15.51
CA ASP A 652 -8.42 -14.68 16.12
C ASP A 652 -9.52 -15.30 15.25
N THR A 653 -10.42 -14.48 14.68
CA THR A 653 -11.45 -14.97 13.73
C THR A 653 -10.86 -15.50 12.42
N MET A 654 -9.66 -15.06 12.04
CA MET A 654 -8.91 -15.56 10.88
C MET A 654 -8.05 -16.79 11.22
N GLY A 655 -8.16 -17.32 12.45
CA GLY A 655 -7.43 -18.50 12.90
C GLY A 655 -5.98 -18.23 13.33
N GLU A 656 -5.57 -16.98 13.50
CA GLU A 656 -4.24 -16.66 14.00
C GLU A 656 -4.14 -16.91 15.51
N ASN A 657 -2.97 -17.41 15.95
CA ASN A 657 -2.65 -17.41 17.37
C ASN A 657 -2.28 -16.00 17.83
N ILE A 658 -3.25 -15.29 18.40
CA ILE A 658 -3.06 -13.90 18.83
C ILE A 658 -1.96 -13.74 19.88
N GLU A 659 -1.61 -14.78 20.63
CA GLU A 659 -0.50 -14.73 21.61
C GLU A 659 0.85 -14.46 20.93
N GLU A 660 1.03 -14.83 19.65
CA GLU A 660 2.23 -14.48 18.87
C GLU A 660 2.34 -12.99 18.56
N TYR A 661 1.30 -12.21 18.83
CA TYR A 661 1.22 -10.77 18.57
C TYR A 661 1.33 -9.94 19.85
N ALA A 662 1.62 -10.55 21.01
CA ALA A 662 1.59 -9.87 22.32
C ALA A 662 2.42 -8.59 22.38
N THR A 663 3.57 -8.53 21.70
CA THR A 663 4.42 -7.35 21.69
C THR A 663 3.80 -6.12 21.01
N LEU A 664 2.66 -6.26 20.30
CA LEU A 664 1.96 -5.15 19.62
C LEU A 664 1.73 -3.94 20.51
N TRP A 665 1.36 -4.19 21.77
CA TRP A 665 0.96 -3.13 22.69
C TRP A 665 2.10 -2.12 22.98
N TYR A 666 3.38 -2.49 22.89
CA TYR A 666 4.49 -1.55 23.15
C TYR A 666 4.95 -0.71 21.97
N TYR A 667 4.50 -1.02 20.76
CA TYR A 667 4.95 -0.26 19.60
C TYR A 667 4.17 1.07 19.53
N THR A 668 4.61 2.02 20.35
CA THR A 668 4.04 3.37 20.51
C THR A 668 4.84 4.45 19.80
N LYS A 669 6.02 4.11 19.27
CA LYS A 669 6.86 5.01 18.47
C LYS A 669 7.49 4.27 17.32
N GLY A 670 7.69 4.98 16.22
CA GLY A 670 8.36 4.49 15.00
C GLY A 670 9.32 5.53 14.45
N THR A 671 10.27 5.08 13.64
CA THR A 671 11.17 5.94 12.88
C THR A 671 11.14 5.48 11.44
N THR A 672 11.02 6.43 10.51
CA THR A 672 11.05 6.10 9.08
C THR A 672 12.39 5.47 8.71
N GLU A 673 12.36 4.25 8.18
CA GLU A 673 13.55 3.54 7.72
C GLU A 673 14.32 4.34 6.67
N PRO A 674 15.66 4.23 6.56
CA PRO A 674 16.40 4.92 5.51
C PRO A 674 16.06 4.37 4.12
N ARG A 675 16.34 5.15 3.08
CA ARG A 675 16.21 4.69 1.69
C ARG A 675 17.40 3.80 1.34
N PHE A 676 17.12 2.65 0.73
CA PHE A 676 18.18 1.87 0.09
C PHE A 676 18.74 2.62 -1.12
N LYS A 677 20.07 2.57 -1.32
CA LYS A 677 20.82 3.40 -2.30
C LYS A 677 20.23 3.36 -3.72
N ILE A 678 19.72 2.21 -4.17
CA ILE A 678 19.11 2.09 -5.51
C ILE A 678 17.88 3.00 -5.72
N TYR A 679 17.24 3.44 -4.63
CA TYR A 679 16.08 4.33 -4.68
C TYR A 679 16.47 5.81 -4.59
N GLU A 680 17.72 6.12 -4.33
CA GLU A 680 18.27 7.48 -4.36
C GLU A 680 18.55 7.93 -5.79
N TYR A 681 18.51 9.24 -6.00
CA TYR A 681 18.84 9.81 -7.30
C TYR A 681 20.37 9.83 -7.45
N PRO A 682 20.91 9.45 -8.62
CA PRO A 682 22.32 9.64 -8.91
C PRO A 682 22.71 11.11 -8.73
N SER A 683 23.89 11.37 -8.16
CA SER A 683 24.43 12.72 -8.03
C SER A 683 24.66 13.31 -9.43
N PRO A 684 24.21 14.55 -9.70
CA PRO A 684 24.52 15.22 -10.95
C PRO A 684 26.02 15.56 -11.02
N LEU A 685 26.55 15.65 -12.24
CA LEU A 685 27.93 16.10 -12.50
C LEU A 685 28.07 17.64 -12.50
N TYR A 686 27.02 18.34 -12.08
CA TYR A 686 26.89 19.79 -12.15
C TYR A 686 25.99 20.30 -11.02
N SER A 687 26.09 21.58 -10.69
CA SER A 687 25.29 22.22 -9.67
C SER A 687 23.92 22.59 -10.23
N ILE A 688 22.87 22.07 -9.60
CA ILE A 688 21.47 22.37 -9.94
C ILE A 688 21.06 23.65 -9.22
N THR A 689 20.25 24.48 -9.88
CA THR A 689 19.69 25.69 -9.26
C THR A 689 18.94 25.41 -7.96
N SER A 690 19.10 26.31 -6.98
CA SER A 690 18.33 26.30 -5.72
C SER A 690 16.90 26.79 -5.93
N ARG A 691 16.60 27.46 -7.05
CA ARG A 691 15.26 27.95 -7.38
C ARG A 691 14.29 26.79 -7.54
N ILE A 692 13.16 26.84 -6.85
CA ILE A 692 12.05 25.89 -7.01
C ILE A 692 10.97 26.56 -7.86
N SER A 693 10.76 26.08 -9.09
CA SER A 693 9.67 26.54 -9.96
C SER A 693 8.33 25.91 -9.60
N ASN A 694 7.23 26.51 -10.09
CA ASN A 694 5.88 25.99 -9.96
C ASN A 694 5.43 25.81 -8.49
N LEU A 695 5.92 26.66 -7.59
CA LEU A 695 5.61 26.63 -6.17
C LEU A 695 5.01 27.98 -5.74
N GLU A 696 3.86 27.93 -5.08
CA GLU A 696 3.22 29.07 -4.44
C GLU A 696 2.79 28.64 -3.02
N ILE A 697 3.36 29.30 -2.02
CA ILE A 697 3.07 29.05 -0.61
C ILE A 697 2.48 30.35 -0.07
N LYS A 698 1.28 30.28 0.51
CA LYS A 698 0.70 31.43 1.20
C LYS A 698 1.49 31.68 2.47
N ASN A 699 1.93 32.91 2.68
CA ASN A 699 2.58 33.33 3.93
C ASN A 699 1.59 33.34 5.08
#